data_AF-A0A4R9WQN7-F1
#
_entry.id   AF-A0A4R9WQN7-F1
#
_cell.length_a   1.000
_cell.length_b   1.000
_cell.length_c   1.000
_cell.angle_alpha   90.00
_cell.angle_beta   90.00
_cell.angle_gamma   90.00
#
_symmetry.space_group_name_H-M   'P 1'
#
loop_
_entity.id
_entity.type
_entity.pdbx_description
1 polymer ?
#
loop_
_entity_poly.entity_id
_entity_poly.type
_entity_poly.pdbx_seq_one_letter_code
_entity_poly.pdbx_strand_id
1 'polypeptide(L)'
;MSGFSEDMPFFDEPNARPAAPSGLAARAMAARNAQNRAPDYLNGLNPEQRLAVETTEGPVLVLAGAGTGKTRVLTTRIAHILATGRAFPSQILAVTFTNKAAREMKQRIGLLIGEQNVEGMPWLGTFHSIGVKLLRRHAELAGLKSDFTILDTDDVVRLIKQLIQAENLDDKRWPAKTFAQMIDNWKNKGLGPDEIPEGDARSFGNGKGRQLYKAYQERLQTLNSCDFGDLLCHPIRIFRAYPDVLRDYHRKFKYILVDEYQDTNTAQYMWLRLLAQRPQSSPLEGEVSAKRTEGVATEGAAQSSGAGASSTAARTPPDRASPGHPPLKGEGNRRQSTVNICCVGDDDQSIYGWRGAEVDNILRFDKDFPGATIIRLERNYRSTAHILGAASHLIAHNEGRFGKTLFTDRNDPEDDKVHVHAAWDSEEEARAIGEAIEAYQRQKHNLNDMAILVRASFQMRAFEDRFITLGLSYRVIGGPRFYERLEIRDALAFFRVVANGGDDLAFERIVNVPKRGLGEATIRQIHDTARAMQIPMLEAAATLAESDELKPKPRAALREVVANFERWQKALETTPHTELAETILEESGYTDMWKNDRSAEAPGRLENLKELIRSMEEYESLRSFLEHVALVMEAEQGESLDAVSIMTLHSAKGLEFETVFLPGWEEGLFPHQRALDEGGRSGLEEERRLAYVGLTRAKKNLHVWFVSNRQIHGLWQSTIPSRFVNELPEAHVDVADGGNSYGGYGNPYGGGSFASGRGGGRQNPYGASRFDNIGAEKPGSFSNTYATPGWQRAQANRTEATDRNWGTRSGHQVERIGYGETDSGYGAGRTSVKGRTIEGELVAKSVADTPSPFKLGDRVFHQKFGNGNIAAIDGNKLTIDFDKAGQKRVLDGFVTSV
;
A
#
# COMPACT_ATOMS: atom_id res chain seq x y z
N MET A 1 -1.86 53.82 1.56
CA MET A 1 -0.63 53.98 0.76
C MET A 1 -0.05 52.58 0.58
N SER A 2 -0.50 51.85 -0.45
CA SER A 2 0.17 51.64 -1.75
C SER A 2 1.48 50.83 -1.62
N GLY A 3 1.64 49.62 -2.14
CA GLY A 3 0.77 48.81 -2.99
C GLY A 3 1.17 47.33 -2.98
N PHE A 4 0.22 46.50 -3.38
CA PHE A 4 0.38 45.08 -3.67
C PHE A 4 0.23 44.90 -5.18
N SER A 5 1.17 44.20 -5.81
CA SER A 5 1.08 43.77 -7.21
C SER A 5 0.63 42.32 -7.29
N GLU A 6 -0.49 42.13 -7.99
CA GLU A 6 -1.00 40.99 -8.77
C GLU A 6 -0.34 39.60 -8.58
N ASP A 7 -1.10 38.67 -7.99
CA ASP A 7 -1.02 37.23 -8.27
C ASP A 7 -2.40 36.54 -8.11
N MET A 8 -2.86 35.95 -9.23
CA MET A 8 -3.90 34.92 -9.46
C MET A 8 -5.27 34.97 -8.75
N PRO A 9 -6.40 35.02 -9.51
CA PRO A 9 -7.75 35.03 -8.94
C PRO A 9 -8.22 33.62 -8.53
N PHE A 10 -8.46 33.45 -7.24
CA PHE A 10 -9.31 32.40 -6.68
C PHE A 10 -10.79 32.71 -6.93
N PHE A 11 -11.58 31.65 -7.13
CA PHE A 11 -13.02 31.68 -7.30
C PHE A 11 -13.72 32.18 -6.03
N ASP A 12 -14.29 33.37 -6.09
CA ASP A 12 -15.42 33.78 -5.24
C ASP A 12 -16.26 34.84 -5.97
N GLU A 13 -17.36 34.40 -6.59
CA GLU A 13 -18.66 35.08 -6.62
C GLU A 13 -19.69 34.16 -7.34
N PRO A 14 -20.91 33.99 -6.83
CA PRO A 14 -21.97 33.29 -7.55
C PRO A 14 -22.40 34.16 -8.73
N ASN A 15 -21.85 33.85 -9.90
CA ASN A 15 -22.09 34.59 -11.13
C ASN A 15 -23.61 34.70 -11.38
N ALA A 16 -24.12 35.94 -11.34
CA ALA A 16 -25.51 36.24 -11.62
C ALA A 16 -25.89 35.65 -12.98
N ARG A 17 -26.96 34.85 -13.02
CA ARG A 17 -27.50 34.29 -14.27
C ARG A 17 -27.70 35.44 -15.27
N PRO A 18 -27.12 35.39 -16.48
CA PRO A 18 -27.38 36.42 -17.47
C PRO A 18 -28.88 36.39 -17.80
N ALA A 19 -29.50 37.57 -17.80
CA ALA A 19 -30.89 37.74 -18.17
C ALA A 19 -31.14 37.06 -19.53
N ALA A 20 -32.14 36.18 -19.59
CA ALA A 20 -32.45 35.43 -20.80
C ALA A 20 -32.74 36.41 -21.95
N PRO A 21 -32.13 36.22 -23.14
CA PRO A 21 -32.36 37.10 -24.26
C PRO A 21 -33.84 37.05 -24.65
N SER A 22 -34.51 38.20 -24.53
CA SER A 22 -35.91 38.41 -24.86
C SER A 22 -36.06 38.54 -26.38
N GLY A 23 -36.10 37.39 -27.06
CA GLY A 23 -36.47 37.32 -28.47
C GLY A 23 -36.05 36.01 -29.12
N LEU A 24 -36.95 35.43 -29.93
CA LEU A 24 -36.67 34.21 -30.71
C LEU A 24 -35.41 34.36 -31.60
N ALA A 25 -35.19 35.54 -32.16
CA ALA A 25 -34.00 35.85 -32.96
C ALA A 25 -32.70 35.91 -32.12
N ALA A 26 -32.76 36.48 -30.91
CA ALA A 26 -31.61 36.55 -30.01
C ALA A 26 -31.24 35.17 -29.43
N ARG A 27 -32.24 34.31 -29.16
CA ARG A 27 -32.03 32.90 -28.81
C ARG A 27 -31.45 32.08 -29.97
N ALA A 28 -31.90 32.32 -31.21
CA ALA A 28 -31.35 31.66 -32.39
C ALA A 28 -29.90 32.09 -32.68
N MET A 29 -29.57 33.38 -32.51
CA MET A 29 -28.20 33.89 -32.66
C MET A 29 -27.28 33.44 -31.52
N ALA A 30 -27.77 33.36 -30.28
CA ALA A 30 -27.04 32.80 -29.15
C ALA A 30 -26.79 31.28 -29.33
N ALA A 31 -27.77 30.53 -29.83
CA ALA A 31 -27.60 29.11 -30.16
C ALA A 31 -26.58 28.90 -31.31
N ARG A 32 -26.58 29.78 -32.31
CA ARG A 32 -25.65 29.75 -33.44
C ARG A 32 -24.22 30.18 -33.04
N ASN A 33 -24.07 31.13 -32.12
CA ASN A 33 -22.77 31.51 -31.55
C ASN A 33 -22.25 30.49 -30.52
N ALA A 34 -23.14 29.80 -29.79
CA ALA A 34 -22.80 28.67 -28.93
C ALA A 34 -22.36 27.43 -29.73
N GLN A 35 -22.87 27.25 -30.96
CA GLN A 35 -22.40 26.22 -31.89
C GLN A 35 -20.99 26.49 -32.46
N ASN A 36 -20.52 27.74 -32.46
CA ASN A 36 -19.23 28.14 -33.02
C ASN A 36 -18.13 28.40 -31.96
N ARG A 37 -18.45 28.38 -30.66
CA ARG A 37 -17.45 28.39 -29.59
C ARG A 37 -17.12 26.96 -29.19
N ALA A 38 -15.83 26.66 -29.04
CA ALA A 38 -15.42 25.40 -28.42
C ALA A 38 -16.14 25.25 -27.07
N PRO A 39 -16.67 24.06 -26.73
CA PRO A 39 -17.29 23.83 -25.44
C PRO A 39 -16.34 24.20 -24.31
N ASP A 40 -16.87 24.78 -23.23
CA ASP A 40 -16.06 25.32 -22.13
C ASP A 40 -15.15 24.25 -21.48
N TYR A 41 -15.60 22.99 -21.47
CA TYR A 41 -14.82 21.85 -20.97
C TYR A 41 -13.56 21.52 -21.80
N LEU A 42 -13.41 22.03 -23.02
CA LEU A 42 -12.17 21.88 -23.81
C LEU A 42 -11.14 22.97 -23.49
N ASN A 43 -11.52 24.02 -22.75
CA ASN A 43 -10.62 25.11 -22.41
C ASN A 43 -9.53 24.63 -21.43
N GLY A 44 -8.30 25.10 -21.67
CA GLY A 44 -7.13 24.76 -20.83
C GLY A 44 -6.58 23.34 -21.01
N LEU A 45 -6.98 22.62 -22.06
CA LEU A 45 -6.29 21.41 -22.51
C LEU A 45 -5.14 21.80 -23.46
N ASN A 46 -4.02 21.11 -23.36
CA ASN A 46 -2.95 21.22 -24.37
C ASN A 46 -3.32 20.47 -25.67
N PRO A 47 -2.57 20.63 -26.77
CA PRO A 47 -2.88 19.99 -28.06
C PRO A 47 -2.98 18.47 -27.98
N GLU A 48 -2.11 17.80 -27.21
CA GLU A 48 -2.07 16.34 -27.09
C GLU A 48 -3.25 15.80 -26.27
N GLN A 49 -3.60 16.48 -25.17
CA GLN A 49 -4.78 16.19 -24.36
C GLN A 49 -6.06 16.42 -25.16
N ARG A 50 -6.13 17.51 -25.94
CA ARG A 50 -7.26 17.80 -26.82
C ARG A 50 -7.41 16.73 -27.90
N LEU A 51 -6.31 16.33 -28.53
CA LEU A 51 -6.30 15.23 -29.49
C LEU A 51 -6.81 13.93 -28.85
N ALA A 52 -6.40 13.63 -27.62
CA ALA A 52 -6.89 12.47 -26.87
C ALA A 52 -8.38 12.56 -26.49
N VAL A 53 -8.93 13.76 -26.29
CA VAL A 53 -10.36 13.96 -26.02
C VAL A 53 -11.20 13.85 -27.31
N GLU A 54 -10.74 14.42 -28.41
CA GLU A 54 -11.49 14.52 -29.67
C GLU A 54 -11.42 13.22 -30.51
N THR A 55 -10.33 12.44 -30.40
CA THR A 55 -10.13 11.15 -31.11
C THR A 55 -11.00 10.05 -30.51
N THR A 56 -12.30 10.09 -30.79
CA THR A 56 -13.32 9.31 -30.09
C THR A 56 -13.58 7.94 -30.72
N GLU A 57 -13.35 7.77 -32.01
CA GLU A 57 -13.63 6.53 -32.74
C GLU A 57 -12.41 5.62 -32.83
N GLY A 58 -12.65 4.30 -32.85
CA GLY A 58 -11.62 3.27 -32.92
C GLY A 58 -10.89 3.02 -31.59
N PRO A 59 -9.93 2.08 -31.58
CA PRO A 59 -9.08 1.82 -30.43
C PRO A 59 -8.07 2.95 -30.22
N VAL A 60 -8.02 3.48 -28.99
CA VAL A 60 -7.12 4.55 -28.58
C VAL A 60 -6.37 4.15 -27.32
N LEU A 61 -5.04 4.29 -27.34
CA LEU A 61 -4.22 4.21 -26.14
C LEU A 61 -3.66 5.60 -25.84
N VAL A 62 -4.03 6.15 -24.69
CA VAL A 62 -3.43 7.38 -24.17
C VAL A 62 -2.32 6.98 -23.21
N LEU A 63 -1.08 7.03 -23.70
CA LEU A 63 0.10 6.76 -22.92
C LEU A 63 0.53 8.03 -22.21
N ALA A 64 0.36 8.07 -20.89
CA ALA A 64 0.41 9.34 -20.18
C ALA A 64 1.24 9.24 -18.91
N GLY A 65 2.33 10.01 -18.86
CA GLY A 65 3.23 10.03 -17.72
C GLY A 65 2.59 10.47 -16.40
N ALA A 66 3.33 10.34 -15.30
CA ALA A 66 2.96 10.98 -14.04
C ALA A 66 2.72 12.48 -14.23
N GLY A 67 1.67 13.03 -13.61
CA GLY A 67 1.38 14.48 -13.63
C GLY A 67 0.96 15.08 -14.98
N THR A 68 0.65 14.28 -16.00
CA THR A 68 0.31 14.75 -17.36
C THR A 68 -1.18 15.00 -17.60
N GLY A 69 -2.03 14.76 -16.58
CA GLY A 69 -3.47 15.00 -16.65
C GLY A 69 -4.32 13.82 -17.14
N LYS A 70 -3.87 12.56 -16.97
CA LYS A 70 -4.61 11.32 -17.29
C LYS A 70 -6.11 11.36 -16.97
N THR A 71 -6.43 11.56 -15.70
CA THR A 71 -7.81 11.58 -15.21
C THR A 71 -8.61 12.72 -15.84
N ARG A 72 -7.99 13.89 -16.03
CA ARG A 72 -8.64 15.04 -16.71
C ARG A 72 -8.98 14.71 -18.16
N VAL A 73 -8.09 14.07 -18.89
CA VAL A 73 -8.35 13.64 -20.28
C VAL A 73 -9.51 12.65 -20.32
N LEU A 74 -9.51 11.65 -19.44
CA LEU A 74 -10.57 10.64 -19.44
C LEU A 74 -11.95 11.23 -19.09
N THR A 75 -12.04 12.06 -18.04
CA THR A 75 -13.31 12.70 -17.64
C THR A 75 -13.81 13.66 -18.72
N THR A 76 -12.91 14.43 -19.33
CA THR A 76 -13.26 15.38 -20.38
C THR A 76 -13.66 14.68 -21.68
N ARG A 77 -13.05 13.52 -21.98
CA ARG A 77 -13.45 12.66 -23.10
C ARG A 77 -14.87 12.12 -22.92
N ILE A 78 -15.23 11.66 -21.72
CA ILE A 78 -16.60 11.23 -21.41
C ILE A 78 -17.58 12.40 -21.58
N ALA A 79 -17.25 13.56 -21.01
CA ALA A 79 -18.05 14.77 -21.18
C ALA A 79 -18.24 15.15 -22.65
N HIS A 80 -17.17 15.08 -23.45
CA HIS A 80 -17.20 15.36 -24.88
C HIS A 80 -18.08 14.38 -25.67
N ILE A 81 -17.99 13.07 -25.39
CA ILE A 81 -18.85 12.04 -26.03
C ILE A 81 -20.33 12.31 -25.74
N LEU A 82 -20.66 12.67 -24.50
CA LEU A 82 -22.04 12.94 -24.08
C LEU A 82 -22.56 14.26 -24.67
N ALA A 83 -21.78 15.34 -24.56
CA ALA A 83 -22.17 16.67 -25.04
C ALA A 83 -22.31 16.73 -26.58
N THR A 84 -21.53 15.93 -27.31
CA THR A 84 -21.65 15.82 -28.78
C THR A 84 -22.73 14.83 -29.24
N GLY A 85 -23.48 14.23 -28.32
CA GLY A 85 -24.57 13.30 -28.63
C GLY A 85 -24.11 11.98 -29.26
N ARG A 86 -22.84 11.60 -29.06
CA ARG A 86 -22.28 10.36 -29.65
C ARG A 86 -22.76 9.10 -28.94
N ALA A 87 -23.09 9.17 -27.66
CA ALA A 87 -23.63 8.05 -26.88
C ALA A 87 -24.54 8.55 -25.76
N PHE A 88 -25.46 7.68 -25.31
CA PHE A 88 -26.17 7.89 -24.05
C PHE A 88 -25.29 7.47 -22.85
N PRO A 89 -25.50 8.05 -21.65
CA PRO A 89 -24.81 7.63 -20.42
C PRO A 89 -24.81 6.11 -20.15
N SER A 90 -25.90 5.42 -20.50
CA SER A 90 -26.05 3.97 -20.36
C SER A 90 -25.26 3.13 -21.38
N GLN A 91 -24.70 3.76 -22.41
CA GLN A 91 -23.91 3.15 -23.47
C GLN A 91 -22.39 3.34 -23.30
N ILE A 92 -21.97 3.99 -22.21
CA ILE A 92 -20.56 4.21 -21.87
C ILE A 92 -20.20 3.28 -20.71
N LEU A 93 -19.20 2.43 -20.91
CA LEU A 93 -18.54 1.65 -19.86
C LEU A 93 -17.27 2.37 -19.45
N ALA A 94 -17.17 2.81 -18.20
CA ALA A 94 -15.99 3.49 -17.66
C ALA A 94 -15.47 2.73 -16.43
N VAL A 95 -14.25 2.19 -16.52
CA VAL A 95 -13.67 1.30 -15.50
C VAL A 95 -12.36 1.84 -14.98
N THR A 96 -12.14 1.71 -13.67
CA THR A 96 -10.89 2.05 -12.97
C THR A 96 -10.56 1.00 -11.91
N PHE A 97 -9.38 1.09 -11.30
CA PHE A 97 -8.91 0.08 -10.33
C PHE A 97 -9.50 0.29 -8.92
N THR A 98 -9.73 1.53 -8.48
CA THR A 98 -10.13 1.83 -7.09
C THR A 98 -11.49 2.51 -6.98
N ASN A 99 -12.19 2.27 -5.87
CA ASN A 99 -13.45 2.95 -5.57
C ASN A 99 -13.27 4.47 -5.37
N LYS A 100 -12.10 4.90 -4.89
CA LYS A 100 -11.76 6.34 -4.77
C LYS A 100 -11.70 6.99 -6.15
N ALA A 101 -10.94 6.42 -7.08
CA ALA A 101 -10.83 6.91 -8.45
C ALA A 101 -12.19 6.93 -9.16
N ALA A 102 -13.03 5.91 -8.95
CA ALA A 102 -14.38 5.88 -9.53
C ALA A 102 -15.27 7.01 -9.01
N ARG A 103 -15.26 7.27 -7.70
CA ARG A 103 -16.01 8.38 -7.08
C ARG A 103 -15.51 9.73 -7.58
N GLU A 104 -14.20 9.93 -7.63
CA GLU A 104 -13.58 11.16 -8.12
C GLU A 104 -13.89 11.41 -9.59
N MET A 105 -13.80 10.39 -10.44
CA MET A 105 -14.18 10.45 -11.84
C MET A 105 -15.66 10.84 -11.99
N LYS A 106 -16.55 10.23 -11.20
CA LYS A 106 -17.98 10.55 -11.17
C LYS A 106 -18.22 12.02 -10.81
N GLN A 107 -17.57 12.52 -9.76
CA GLN A 107 -17.68 13.92 -9.31
C GLN A 107 -17.18 14.88 -10.39
N ARG A 108 -15.99 14.63 -10.97
CA ARG A 108 -15.41 15.46 -12.03
C ARG A 108 -16.30 15.53 -13.27
N ILE A 109 -16.89 14.41 -13.70
CA ILE A 109 -17.85 14.41 -14.81
C ILE A 109 -19.10 15.22 -14.41
N GLY A 110 -19.58 15.09 -13.17
CA GLY A 110 -20.76 15.81 -12.66
C GLY A 110 -20.60 17.32 -12.74
N LEU A 111 -19.40 17.83 -12.44
CA LEU A 111 -19.07 19.24 -12.58
C LEU A 111 -19.06 19.71 -14.05
N LEU A 112 -18.68 18.85 -15.01
CA LEU A 112 -18.55 19.22 -16.42
C LEU A 112 -19.88 19.22 -17.19
N ILE A 113 -20.79 18.28 -16.88
CA ILE A 113 -22.04 18.07 -17.65
C ILE A 113 -23.32 18.11 -16.81
N GLY A 114 -23.21 18.40 -15.51
CA GLY A 114 -24.32 18.42 -14.55
C GLY A 114 -24.57 17.06 -13.89
N GLU A 115 -24.91 17.07 -12.60
CA GLU A 115 -25.07 15.86 -11.75
C GLU A 115 -26.12 14.88 -12.27
N GLN A 116 -27.21 15.39 -12.86
CA GLN A 116 -28.33 14.59 -13.39
C GLN A 116 -27.88 13.63 -14.52
N ASN A 117 -26.93 14.06 -15.36
CA ASN A 117 -26.41 13.23 -16.44
C ASN A 117 -25.49 12.11 -15.92
N VAL A 118 -24.89 12.32 -14.75
CA VAL A 118 -23.96 11.37 -14.11
C VAL A 118 -24.68 10.30 -13.32
N GLU A 119 -25.82 10.62 -12.70
CA GLU A 119 -26.73 9.59 -12.16
C GLU A 119 -27.17 8.59 -13.23
N GLY A 120 -27.26 9.05 -14.49
CA GLY A 120 -27.55 8.22 -15.67
C GLY A 120 -26.43 7.29 -16.13
N MET A 121 -25.25 7.25 -15.49
CA MET A 121 -24.10 6.40 -15.87
C MET A 121 -24.00 5.12 -14.99
N PRO A 122 -24.82 4.07 -15.22
CA PRO A 122 -24.83 2.87 -14.39
C PRO A 122 -23.55 2.01 -14.52
N TRP A 123 -22.74 2.24 -15.56
CA TRP A 123 -21.54 1.45 -15.89
C TRP A 123 -20.24 2.21 -15.64
N LEU A 124 -20.24 3.11 -14.65
CA LEU A 124 -19.04 3.73 -14.09
C LEU A 124 -18.71 3.05 -12.75
N GLY A 125 -17.51 2.51 -12.61
CA GLY A 125 -17.08 1.85 -11.37
C GLY A 125 -15.75 1.11 -11.49
N THR A 126 -15.48 0.22 -10.53
CA THR A 126 -14.33 -0.69 -10.61
C THR A 126 -14.67 -1.95 -11.39
N PHE A 127 -13.67 -2.70 -11.85
CA PHE A 127 -13.86 -4.01 -12.49
C PHE A 127 -14.78 -4.91 -11.66
N HIS A 128 -14.55 -5.00 -10.35
CA HIS A 128 -15.35 -5.81 -9.44
C HIS A 128 -16.78 -5.26 -9.29
N SER A 129 -16.96 -3.95 -9.12
CA SER A 129 -18.31 -3.35 -9.02
C SER A 129 -19.14 -3.58 -10.29
N ILE A 130 -18.51 -3.51 -11.47
CA ILE A 130 -19.17 -3.83 -12.74
C ILE A 130 -19.40 -5.34 -12.89
N GLY A 131 -18.42 -6.16 -12.50
CA GLY A 131 -18.52 -7.62 -12.47
C GLY A 131 -19.70 -8.11 -11.63
N VAL A 132 -19.88 -7.56 -10.43
CA VAL A 132 -21.07 -7.81 -9.59
C VAL A 132 -22.34 -7.45 -10.35
N LYS A 133 -22.43 -6.25 -10.94
CA LYS A 133 -23.64 -5.82 -11.66
C LYS A 133 -23.99 -6.75 -12.83
N LEU A 134 -22.98 -7.23 -13.56
CA LEU A 134 -23.15 -8.21 -14.63
C LEU A 134 -23.63 -9.56 -14.06
N LEU A 135 -22.94 -10.07 -13.04
CA LEU A 135 -23.24 -11.35 -12.43
C LEU A 135 -24.64 -11.35 -11.80
N ARG A 136 -25.06 -10.28 -11.12
CA ARG A 136 -26.42 -10.15 -10.56
C ARG A 136 -27.52 -10.28 -11.61
N ARG A 137 -27.29 -9.79 -12.84
CA ARG A 137 -28.25 -9.87 -13.96
C ARG A 137 -28.29 -11.25 -14.61
N HIS A 138 -27.24 -12.04 -14.46
CA HIS A 138 -27.04 -13.32 -15.14
C HIS A 138 -26.66 -14.44 -14.16
N ALA A 139 -27.06 -14.32 -12.90
CA ALA A 139 -26.59 -15.19 -11.81
C ALA A 139 -26.93 -16.67 -12.09
N GLU A 140 -28.11 -16.91 -12.66
CA GLU A 140 -28.58 -18.25 -13.01
C GLU A 140 -27.66 -18.95 -14.04
N LEU A 141 -27.03 -18.20 -14.94
CA LEU A 141 -26.07 -18.74 -15.92
C LEU A 141 -24.75 -19.19 -15.26
N ALA A 142 -24.46 -18.71 -14.05
CA ALA A 142 -23.37 -19.17 -13.20
C ALA A 142 -23.83 -20.20 -12.16
N GLY A 143 -25.10 -20.62 -12.20
CA GLY A 143 -25.68 -21.53 -11.21
C GLY A 143 -25.84 -20.91 -9.82
N LEU A 144 -25.99 -19.59 -9.75
CA LEU A 144 -26.19 -18.79 -8.54
C LEU A 144 -27.57 -18.12 -8.57
N LYS A 145 -28.02 -17.65 -7.42
CA LYS A 145 -29.18 -16.75 -7.33
C LYS A 145 -28.71 -15.29 -7.33
N SER A 146 -29.57 -14.38 -7.75
CA SER A 146 -29.22 -12.96 -7.88
C SER A 146 -28.89 -12.27 -6.55
N ASP A 147 -29.19 -12.87 -5.40
CA ASP A 147 -28.94 -12.38 -4.04
C ASP A 147 -27.70 -13.01 -3.37
N PHE A 148 -26.81 -13.66 -4.14
CA PHE A 148 -25.55 -14.24 -3.64
C PHE A 148 -24.74 -13.34 -2.70
N THR A 149 -24.04 -13.90 -1.72
CA THR A 149 -23.14 -13.15 -0.82
C THR A 149 -21.73 -13.04 -1.42
N ILE A 150 -21.02 -11.95 -1.13
CA ILE A 150 -19.60 -11.79 -1.51
C ILE A 150 -18.77 -12.03 -0.27
N LEU A 151 -17.90 -13.04 -0.28
CA LEU A 151 -17.05 -13.39 0.84
C LEU A 151 -15.82 -12.48 0.89
N ASP A 152 -15.42 -12.10 2.10
CA ASP A 152 -14.14 -11.44 2.35
C ASP A 152 -13.00 -12.46 2.50
N THR A 153 -11.78 -11.97 2.67
CA THR A 153 -10.58 -12.81 2.79
C THR A 153 -10.65 -13.78 3.97
N ASP A 154 -11.21 -13.36 5.10
CA ASP A 154 -11.25 -14.18 6.32
C ASP A 154 -12.29 -15.29 6.20
N ASP A 155 -13.44 -15.00 5.62
CA ASP A 155 -14.46 -15.98 5.27
C ASP A 155 -13.94 -17.01 4.26
N VAL A 156 -13.20 -16.57 3.24
CA VAL A 156 -12.55 -17.46 2.26
C VAL A 156 -11.57 -18.40 2.96
N VAL A 157 -10.67 -17.87 3.80
CA VAL A 157 -9.69 -18.67 4.54
C VAL A 157 -10.38 -19.66 5.47
N ARG A 158 -11.46 -19.24 6.15
CA ARG A 158 -12.26 -20.12 7.02
C ARG A 158 -12.91 -21.26 6.23
N LEU A 159 -13.47 -20.97 5.07
CA LEU A 159 -14.09 -21.97 4.21
C LEU A 159 -13.06 -22.98 3.69
N ILE A 160 -11.91 -22.50 3.22
CA ILE A 160 -10.80 -23.35 2.77
C ILE A 160 -10.31 -24.25 3.89
N LYS A 161 -10.17 -23.73 5.12
CA LYS A 161 -9.76 -24.52 6.28
C LYS A 161 -10.71 -25.70 6.55
N GLN A 162 -12.03 -25.51 6.39
CA GLN A 162 -13.00 -26.59 6.51
C GLN A 162 -12.79 -27.67 5.44
N LEU A 163 -12.49 -27.28 4.20
CA LEU A 163 -12.23 -28.21 3.10
C LEU A 163 -10.93 -29.01 3.31
N ILE A 164 -9.86 -28.34 3.77
CA ILE A 164 -8.59 -28.99 4.10
C ILE A 164 -8.79 -30.04 5.19
N GLN A 165 -9.57 -29.72 6.23
CA GLN A 165 -9.90 -30.66 7.31
C GLN A 165 -10.76 -31.82 6.83
N ALA A 166 -11.75 -31.58 5.97
CA ALA A 166 -12.60 -32.63 5.39
C ALA A 166 -11.79 -33.62 4.53
N GLU A 167 -10.73 -33.16 3.87
CA GLU A 167 -9.81 -33.98 3.06
C GLU A 167 -8.71 -34.68 3.87
N ASN A 168 -8.78 -34.62 5.20
CA ASN A 168 -7.79 -35.16 6.15
C ASN A 168 -6.36 -34.64 5.89
N LEU A 169 -6.24 -33.37 5.46
CA LEU A 169 -4.96 -32.70 5.32
C LEU A 169 -4.60 -31.96 6.61
N ASP A 170 -3.30 -31.98 6.95
CA ASP A 170 -2.78 -31.24 8.10
C ASP A 170 -2.72 -29.73 7.80
N ASP A 171 -3.57 -28.95 8.48
CA ASP A 171 -3.65 -27.48 8.40
C ASP A 171 -2.32 -26.79 8.78
N LYS A 172 -1.46 -27.43 9.59
CA LYS A 172 -0.15 -26.86 9.93
C LYS A 172 0.83 -26.97 8.78
N ARG A 173 0.78 -28.07 8.03
CA ARG A 173 1.63 -28.30 6.86
C ARG A 173 1.08 -27.62 5.62
N TRP A 174 -0.24 -27.49 5.51
CA TRP A 174 -0.95 -26.94 4.37
C TRP A 174 -1.86 -25.79 4.83
N PRO A 175 -1.31 -24.59 5.11
CA PRO A 175 -2.09 -23.50 5.68
C PRO A 175 -3.16 -23.00 4.71
N ALA A 176 -4.39 -22.80 5.21
CA ALA A 176 -5.50 -22.29 4.42
C ALA A 176 -5.21 -20.93 3.75
N LYS A 177 -4.48 -20.02 4.42
CA LYS A 177 -4.09 -18.71 3.89
C LYS A 177 -3.21 -18.83 2.64
N THR A 178 -2.27 -19.77 2.64
CA THR A 178 -1.41 -20.04 1.47
C THR A 178 -2.24 -20.55 0.30
N PHE A 179 -3.18 -21.46 0.55
CA PHE A 179 -4.04 -21.97 -0.52
C PHE A 179 -5.00 -20.90 -1.07
N ALA A 180 -5.53 -20.03 -0.21
CA ALA A 180 -6.35 -18.89 -0.62
C ALA A 180 -5.58 -17.98 -1.60
N GLN A 181 -4.32 -17.68 -1.30
CA GLN A 181 -3.45 -16.90 -2.20
C GLN A 181 -3.21 -17.61 -3.54
N MET A 182 -3.03 -18.94 -3.53
CA MET A 182 -2.89 -19.71 -4.76
C MET A 182 -4.16 -19.66 -5.62
N ILE A 183 -5.33 -19.82 -5.00
CA ILE A 183 -6.62 -19.69 -5.70
C ILE A 183 -6.79 -18.29 -6.28
N ASP A 184 -6.50 -17.25 -5.51
CA ASP A 184 -6.57 -15.86 -5.99
C ASP A 184 -5.66 -15.65 -7.21
N ASN A 185 -4.42 -16.15 -7.16
CA ASN A 185 -3.50 -16.09 -8.29
C ASN A 185 -4.00 -16.84 -9.53
N TRP A 186 -4.65 -18.00 -9.36
CA TRP A 186 -5.28 -18.71 -10.47
C TRP A 186 -6.48 -17.94 -11.05
N LYS A 187 -7.31 -17.33 -10.20
CA LYS A 187 -8.44 -16.50 -10.62
C LYS A 187 -7.99 -15.20 -11.30
N ASN A 188 -6.90 -14.58 -10.86
CA ASN A 188 -6.28 -13.42 -11.52
C ASN A 188 -5.78 -13.75 -12.93
N LYS A 189 -5.45 -15.02 -13.20
CA LYS A 189 -5.15 -15.57 -14.54
C LYS A 189 -6.40 -16.04 -15.31
N GLY A 190 -7.58 -15.92 -14.72
CA GLY A 190 -8.85 -16.36 -15.30
C GLY A 190 -9.05 -17.88 -15.32
N LEU A 191 -8.26 -18.64 -14.56
CA LEU A 191 -8.27 -20.12 -14.60
C LEU A 191 -9.35 -20.72 -13.70
N GLY A 192 -10.17 -21.60 -14.27
CA GLY A 192 -11.00 -22.53 -13.52
C GLY A 192 -10.24 -23.76 -13.01
N PRO A 193 -10.88 -24.57 -12.15
CA PRO A 193 -10.24 -25.75 -11.56
C PRO A 193 -9.62 -26.71 -12.58
N ASP A 194 -10.28 -26.91 -13.72
CA ASP A 194 -9.83 -27.81 -14.76
C ASP A 194 -8.73 -27.21 -15.67
N GLU A 195 -8.52 -25.89 -15.61
CA GLU A 195 -7.60 -25.14 -16.47
C GLU A 195 -6.23 -24.88 -15.81
N ILE A 196 -6.07 -25.22 -14.53
CA ILE A 196 -4.80 -25.01 -13.79
C ILE A 196 -3.71 -25.95 -14.34
N PRO A 197 -2.49 -25.48 -14.68
CA PRO A 197 -1.38 -26.34 -15.08
C PRO A 197 -1.06 -27.46 -14.08
N GLU A 198 -0.63 -28.63 -14.57
CA GLU A 198 -0.44 -29.82 -13.70
C GLU A 198 0.65 -29.62 -12.63
N GLY A 199 1.72 -28.86 -12.94
CA GLY A 199 2.77 -28.51 -11.98
C GLY A 199 2.22 -27.66 -10.81
N ASP A 200 1.50 -26.59 -11.13
CA ASP A 200 0.89 -25.69 -10.14
C ASP A 200 -0.16 -26.43 -9.29
N ALA A 201 -0.99 -27.24 -9.94
CA ALA A 201 -1.99 -28.06 -9.28
C ALA A 201 -1.41 -29.02 -8.23
N ARG A 202 -0.20 -29.53 -8.48
CA ARG A 202 0.45 -30.51 -7.58
C ARG A 202 1.18 -29.89 -6.40
N SER A 203 1.42 -28.58 -6.44
CA SER A 203 2.20 -27.87 -5.42
C SER A 203 1.54 -27.83 -4.03
N PHE A 204 0.22 -28.06 -3.94
CA PHE A 204 -0.52 -28.03 -2.67
C PHE A 204 -1.18 -29.37 -2.32
N GLY A 205 -1.27 -29.67 -1.02
CA GLY A 205 -2.10 -30.75 -0.49
C GLY A 205 -1.75 -32.14 -1.03
N ASN A 206 -0.47 -32.43 -1.25
CA ASN A 206 0.02 -33.69 -1.86
C ASN A 206 -0.55 -33.98 -3.26
N GLY A 207 -0.73 -32.97 -4.12
CA GLY A 207 -1.29 -33.18 -5.45
C GLY A 207 -2.76 -32.82 -5.59
N LYS A 208 -3.45 -32.49 -4.50
CA LYS A 208 -4.90 -32.28 -4.45
C LYS A 208 -5.35 -30.85 -4.80
N GLY A 209 -4.47 -29.96 -5.25
CA GLY A 209 -4.80 -28.54 -5.49
C GLY A 209 -6.03 -28.32 -6.38
N ARG A 210 -6.14 -29.02 -7.53
CA ARG A 210 -7.33 -28.93 -8.40
C ARG A 210 -8.60 -29.43 -7.73
N GLN A 211 -8.52 -30.57 -7.02
CA GLN A 211 -9.68 -31.18 -6.34
C GLN A 211 -10.20 -30.25 -5.24
N LEU A 212 -9.30 -29.70 -4.43
CA LEU A 212 -9.63 -28.75 -3.37
C LEU A 212 -10.24 -27.46 -3.93
N TYR A 213 -9.69 -26.91 -5.03
CA TYR A 213 -10.26 -25.72 -5.65
C TYR A 213 -11.63 -26.00 -6.28
N LYS A 214 -11.82 -27.17 -6.90
CA LYS A 214 -13.13 -27.60 -7.40
C LYS A 214 -14.15 -27.71 -6.26
N ALA A 215 -13.80 -28.40 -5.17
CA ALA A 215 -14.65 -28.52 -3.99
C ALA A 215 -14.97 -27.14 -3.38
N TYR A 216 -14.01 -26.21 -3.40
CA TYR A 216 -14.21 -24.83 -2.97
C TYR A 216 -15.25 -24.11 -3.83
N GLN A 217 -15.15 -24.16 -5.16
CA GLN A 217 -16.14 -23.54 -6.06
C GLN A 217 -17.53 -24.17 -5.91
N GLU A 218 -17.63 -25.50 -5.79
CA GLU A 218 -18.90 -26.20 -5.56
C GLU A 218 -19.53 -25.79 -4.22
N ARG A 219 -18.69 -25.59 -3.20
CA ARG A 219 -19.12 -25.13 -1.88
C ARG A 219 -19.64 -23.69 -1.92
N LEU A 220 -18.95 -22.79 -2.61
CA LEU A 220 -19.41 -21.41 -2.85
C LEU A 220 -20.77 -21.40 -3.53
N GLN A 221 -20.95 -22.22 -4.59
CA GLN A 221 -22.22 -22.33 -5.29
C GLN A 221 -23.35 -22.84 -4.38
N THR A 222 -23.07 -23.86 -3.56
CA THR A 222 -24.03 -24.40 -2.57
C THR A 222 -24.47 -23.35 -1.56
N LEU A 223 -23.54 -22.48 -1.14
CA LEU A 223 -23.81 -21.40 -0.20
C LEU A 223 -24.46 -20.16 -0.87
N ASN A 224 -24.63 -20.19 -2.19
CA ASN A 224 -25.01 -19.02 -2.98
C ASN A 224 -24.05 -17.84 -2.69
N SER A 225 -22.75 -18.09 -2.83
CA SER A 225 -21.69 -17.12 -2.52
C SER A 225 -20.67 -17.03 -3.66
N CYS A 226 -19.95 -15.91 -3.70
CA CYS A 226 -18.80 -15.67 -4.57
C CYS A 226 -17.67 -15.04 -3.75
N ASP A 227 -16.42 -15.25 -4.14
CA ASP A 227 -15.33 -14.39 -3.67
C ASP A 227 -15.01 -13.27 -4.68
N PHE A 228 -14.00 -12.45 -4.40
CA PHE A 228 -13.63 -11.33 -5.25
C PHE A 228 -13.19 -11.75 -6.65
N GLY A 229 -12.42 -12.84 -6.80
CA GLY A 229 -11.96 -13.32 -8.10
C GLY A 229 -13.12 -13.83 -8.97
N ASP A 230 -14.13 -14.44 -8.35
CA ASP A 230 -15.34 -14.92 -9.03
C ASP A 230 -16.13 -13.80 -9.71
N LEU A 231 -16.06 -12.57 -9.18
CA LEU A 231 -16.71 -11.40 -9.78
C LEU A 231 -16.16 -11.07 -11.17
N LEU A 232 -14.97 -11.57 -11.52
CA LEU A 232 -14.39 -11.46 -12.85
C LEU A 232 -14.50 -12.77 -13.62
N CYS A 233 -14.18 -13.90 -12.99
CA CYS A 233 -14.18 -15.20 -13.64
C CYS A 233 -15.57 -15.61 -14.14
N HIS A 234 -16.64 -15.40 -13.37
CA HIS A 234 -17.99 -15.77 -13.81
C HIS A 234 -18.45 -14.97 -15.03
N PRO A 235 -18.38 -13.62 -15.06
CA PRO A 235 -18.68 -12.87 -16.28
C PRO A 235 -17.88 -13.32 -17.51
N ILE A 236 -16.57 -13.61 -17.36
CA ILE A 236 -15.74 -14.12 -18.46
C ILE A 236 -16.28 -15.46 -18.97
N ARG A 237 -16.58 -16.40 -18.07
CA ARG A 237 -17.15 -17.71 -18.43
C ARG A 237 -18.52 -17.57 -19.08
N ILE A 238 -19.38 -16.71 -18.55
CA ILE A 238 -20.71 -16.42 -19.13
C ILE A 238 -20.55 -15.90 -20.55
N PHE A 239 -19.70 -14.90 -20.79
CA PHE A 239 -19.50 -14.35 -22.12
C PHE A 239 -18.90 -15.35 -23.13
N ARG A 240 -18.06 -16.27 -22.66
CA ARG A 240 -17.50 -17.35 -23.50
C ARG A 240 -18.54 -18.44 -23.82
N ALA A 241 -19.36 -18.81 -22.84
CA ALA A 241 -20.35 -19.87 -22.98
C ALA A 241 -21.65 -19.42 -23.67
N TYR A 242 -22.02 -18.15 -23.52
CA TYR A 242 -23.27 -17.57 -24.03
C TYR A 242 -22.98 -16.34 -24.92
N PRO A 243 -22.63 -16.55 -26.20
CA PRO A 243 -22.27 -15.45 -27.12
C PRO A 243 -23.40 -14.47 -27.41
N ASP A 244 -24.66 -14.89 -27.24
CA ASP A 244 -25.85 -14.06 -27.36
C ASP A 244 -25.91 -13.00 -26.25
N VAL A 245 -25.61 -13.37 -25.00
CA VAL A 245 -25.48 -12.44 -23.88
C VAL A 245 -24.36 -11.44 -24.15
N LEU A 246 -23.20 -11.91 -24.63
CA LEU A 246 -22.09 -11.02 -24.99
C LEU A 246 -22.50 -10.02 -26.09
N ARG A 247 -23.25 -10.47 -27.10
CA ARG A 247 -23.76 -9.60 -28.18
C ARG A 247 -24.71 -8.51 -27.67
N ASP A 248 -25.48 -8.76 -26.62
CA ASP A 248 -26.29 -7.72 -25.98
C ASP A 248 -25.42 -6.63 -25.37
N TYR A 249 -24.33 -6.99 -24.71
CA TYR A 249 -23.36 -6.03 -24.19
C TYR A 249 -22.58 -5.31 -25.28
N HIS A 250 -22.26 -5.98 -26.40
CA HIS A 250 -21.69 -5.31 -27.58
C HIS A 250 -22.62 -4.25 -28.18
N ARG A 251 -23.93 -4.53 -28.23
CA ARG A 251 -24.94 -3.55 -28.68
C ARG A 251 -25.09 -2.39 -27.69
N LYS A 252 -24.95 -2.69 -26.40
CA LYS A 252 -25.11 -1.72 -25.32
C LYS A 252 -23.92 -0.78 -25.20
N PHE A 253 -22.71 -1.31 -25.08
CA PHE A 253 -21.50 -0.53 -24.85
C PHE A 253 -20.96 -0.02 -26.18
N LYS A 254 -21.26 1.25 -26.48
CA LYS A 254 -20.74 1.93 -27.66
C LYS A 254 -19.32 2.44 -27.43
N TYR A 255 -19.02 2.91 -26.21
CA TYR A 255 -17.69 3.35 -25.81
C TYR A 255 -17.25 2.63 -24.54
N ILE A 256 -16.01 2.16 -24.54
CA ILE A 256 -15.34 1.53 -23.39
C ILE A 256 -14.15 2.40 -23.03
N LEU A 257 -14.07 2.82 -21.77
CA LEU A 257 -13.01 3.67 -21.25
C LEU A 257 -12.39 3.00 -20.03
N VAL A 258 -11.07 2.86 -20.03
CA VAL A 258 -10.33 2.17 -18.96
C VAL A 258 -9.22 3.09 -18.47
N ASP A 259 -9.22 3.34 -17.15
CA ASP A 259 -8.16 4.06 -16.45
C ASP A 259 -7.17 3.08 -15.81
N GLU A 260 -5.94 3.54 -15.55
CA GLU A 260 -4.85 2.73 -14.95
C GLU A 260 -4.66 1.37 -15.66
N TYR A 261 -4.68 1.37 -16.99
CA TYR A 261 -4.68 0.14 -17.80
C TYR A 261 -3.45 -0.76 -17.58
N GLN A 262 -2.32 -0.18 -17.15
CA GLN A 262 -1.11 -0.94 -16.83
C GLN A 262 -1.27 -1.85 -15.60
N ASP A 263 -2.22 -1.56 -14.71
CA ASP A 263 -2.47 -2.35 -13.50
C ASP A 263 -3.44 -3.52 -13.75
N THR A 264 -3.83 -3.75 -15.01
CA THR A 264 -4.76 -4.81 -15.34
C THR A 264 -4.12 -6.17 -15.22
N ASN A 265 -4.79 -7.10 -14.52
CA ASN A 265 -4.40 -8.50 -14.52
C ASN A 265 -4.97 -9.24 -15.74
N THR A 266 -4.51 -10.47 -15.96
CA THR A 266 -4.93 -11.30 -17.10
C THR A 266 -6.45 -11.49 -17.17
N ALA A 267 -7.15 -11.72 -16.06
CA ALA A 267 -8.61 -11.85 -16.04
C ALA A 267 -9.33 -10.55 -16.44
N GLN A 268 -8.92 -9.41 -15.89
CA GLN A 268 -9.47 -8.10 -16.24
C GLN A 268 -9.24 -7.78 -17.72
N TYR A 269 -8.04 -8.05 -18.22
CA TYR A 269 -7.70 -7.90 -19.62
C TYR A 269 -8.54 -8.81 -20.53
N MET A 270 -8.71 -10.09 -20.19
CA MET A 270 -9.58 -11.03 -20.92
C MET A 270 -11.04 -10.53 -20.95
N TRP A 271 -11.54 -10.04 -19.82
CA TRP A 271 -12.88 -9.48 -19.71
C TRP A 271 -13.06 -8.26 -20.63
N LEU A 272 -12.08 -7.35 -20.66
CA LEU A 272 -12.09 -6.21 -21.57
C LEU A 272 -12.05 -6.65 -23.03
N ARG A 273 -11.18 -7.61 -23.40
CA ARG A 273 -11.11 -8.11 -24.77
C ARG A 273 -12.42 -8.71 -25.23
N LEU A 274 -13.10 -9.51 -24.41
CA LEU A 274 -14.41 -10.08 -24.77
C LEU A 274 -15.42 -8.98 -25.08
N LEU A 275 -15.47 -7.93 -24.27
CA LEU A 275 -16.37 -6.79 -24.50
C LEU A 275 -15.95 -5.90 -25.68
N ALA A 276 -14.65 -5.78 -25.92
CA ALA A 276 -14.10 -4.86 -26.90
C ALA A 276 -13.86 -5.49 -28.29
N GLN A 277 -13.82 -6.82 -28.40
CA GLN A 277 -13.64 -7.51 -29.68
C GLN A 277 -14.97 -8.08 -30.15
N ARG A 278 -15.48 -7.50 -31.24
CA ARG A 278 -16.73 -7.95 -31.86
C ARG A 278 -16.40 -8.92 -33.00
N PRO A 279 -16.94 -10.15 -32.99
CA PRO A 279 -16.85 -11.03 -34.14
C PRO A 279 -17.39 -10.31 -35.38
N GLN A 280 -16.71 -10.41 -36.52
CA GLN A 280 -17.27 -9.93 -37.78
C GLN A 280 -18.61 -10.65 -38.00
N SER A 281 -19.69 -9.89 -38.15
CA SER A 281 -21.00 -10.46 -38.44
C SER A 281 -20.93 -11.22 -39.77
N SER A 282 -20.98 -12.55 -39.72
CA SER A 282 -21.39 -13.33 -40.88
C SER A 282 -22.86 -12.96 -41.22
N PRO A 283 -23.24 -12.82 -42.50
CA PRO A 283 -24.61 -12.46 -42.85
C PRO A 283 -25.60 -13.49 -42.31
N LEU A 284 -26.67 -13.00 -41.69
CA LEU A 284 -27.78 -13.79 -41.17
C LEU A 284 -28.46 -14.58 -42.30
N GLU A 285 -28.61 -15.89 -42.12
CA GLU A 285 -29.73 -16.64 -42.67
C GLU A 285 -31.01 -16.04 -42.08
N GLY A 286 -31.88 -15.46 -42.92
CA GLY A 286 -33.10 -14.84 -42.42
C GLY A 286 -33.88 -13.95 -43.38
N GLU A 287 -33.86 -14.21 -44.69
CA GLU A 287 -34.90 -13.72 -45.60
C GLU A 287 -35.26 -14.83 -46.59
N VAL A 288 -36.18 -15.72 -46.21
CA VAL A 288 -37.10 -16.30 -47.18
C VAL A 288 -38.52 -16.21 -46.64
N SER A 289 -39.28 -15.43 -47.40
CA SER A 289 -40.67 -15.06 -47.28
C SER A 289 -41.62 -16.26 -47.32
N ALA A 290 -42.71 -16.15 -46.56
CA ALA A 290 -43.85 -17.05 -46.58
C ALA A 290 -44.44 -17.18 -48.00
N LYS A 291 -44.38 -18.39 -48.58
CA LYS A 291 -45.30 -18.83 -49.63
C LYS A 291 -45.59 -20.34 -49.52
N ARG A 292 -46.88 -20.61 -49.24
CA ARG A 292 -47.75 -21.71 -49.69
C ARG A 292 -47.27 -23.18 -49.59
N THR A 293 -48.06 -23.92 -48.80
CA THR A 293 -48.46 -25.33 -48.91
C THR A 293 -48.18 -26.07 -50.23
N GLU A 294 -47.52 -27.24 -50.15
CA GLU A 294 -47.98 -28.57 -50.62
C GLU A 294 -46.88 -29.66 -50.47
N GLY A 295 -47.27 -30.90 -50.13
CA GLY A 295 -46.57 -32.19 -50.43
C GLY A 295 -45.28 -32.54 -49.65
N VAL A 296 -45.27 -33.44 -48.65
CA VAL A 296 -45.20 -34.94 -48.68
C VAL A 296 -43.78 -35.53 -48.94
N ALA A 297 -43.29 -36.32 -47.95
CA ALA A 297 -42.33 -37.46 -48.03
C ALA A 297 -40.87 -37.17 -48.51
N THR A 298 -39.76 -37.81 -48.12
CA THR A 298 -39.38 -38.99 -47.32
C THR A 298 -37.83 -39.04 -47.24
N GLU A 299 -37.30 -39.60 -46.14
CA GLU A 299 -36.11 -40.49 -46.03
C GLU A 299 -34.67 -40.10 -46.46
N GLY A 300 -33.70 -40.58 -45.64
CA GLY A 300 -32.35 -41.02 -46.04
C GLY A 300 -31.21 -40.05 -45.66
N ALA A 301 -30.53 -40.17 -44.50
CA ALA A 301 -29.54 -41.17 -44.08
C ALA A 301 -28.14 -41.07 -44.75
N ALA A 302 -27.12 -41.15 -43.87
CA ALA A 302 -25.71 -41.51 -44.09
C ALA A 302 -24.79 -40.48 -44.78
N GLN A 303 -23.84 -39.86 -44.04
CA GLN A 303 -22.47 -40.37 -43.77
C GLN A 303 -21.62 -40.54 -45.04
N SER A 304 -20.53 -39.77 -45.15
CA SER A 304 -19.16 -40.28 -44.91
C SER A 304 -18.08 -39.33 -45.43
N SER A 305 -17.09 -39.06 -44.56
CA SER A 305 -15.65 -39.06 -44.81
C SER A 305 -15.04 -38.36 -46.04
N GLY A 306 -13.93 -37.66 -45.80
CA GLY A 306 -12.76 -37.80 -46.66
C GLY A 306 -11.93 -36.55 -46.83
N ALA A 307 -10.75 -36.58 -46.21
CA ALA A 307 -9.69 -35.59 -46.31
C ALA A 307 -9.15 -35.40 -47.74
N GLY A 308 -8.44 -34.28 -47.96
CA GLY A 308 -7.57 -34.16 -49.13
C GLY A 308 -7.13 -32.73 -49.43
N ALA A 309 -5.84 -32.48 -49.25
CA ALA A 309 -5.20 -31.17 -49.22
C ALA A 309 -4.74 -30.66 -50.60
N SER A 310 -4.53 -29.34 -50.66
CA SER A 310 -3.53 -28.63 -51.50
C SER A 310 -3.77 -28.69 -53.03
N SER A 311 -3.34 -27.77 -53.89
CA SER A 311 -2.55 -26.55 -53.83
C SER A 311 -2.59 -25.93 -55.25
N THR A 312 -1.95 -24.77 -55.41
CA THR A 312 -1.41 -24.20 -56.66
C THR A 312 -2.33 -23.43 -57.61
N ALA A 313 -2.30 -22.10 -57.41
CA ALA A 313 -1.94 -21.06 -58.39
C ALA A 313 -1.87 -21.43 -59.88
N ALA A 314 -2.54 -20.64 -60.74
CA ALA A 314 -1.95 -19.47 -61.40
C ALA A 314 -2.67 -19.10 -62.72
N ARG A 315 -2.53 -17.81 -63.09
CA ARG A 315 -2.58 -17.20 -64.43
C ARG A 315 -3.89 -16.58 -64.91
N THR A 316 -3.87 -15.24 -64.87
CA THR A 316 -4.54 -14.31 -65.80
C THR A 316 -3.92 -14.39 -67.20
N PRO A 317 -4.68 -14.07 -68.26
CA PRO A 317 -4.35 -12.90 -69.10
C PRO A 317 -5.60 -12.09 -69.54
N PRO A 318 -5.41 -10.93 -70.20
CA PRO A 318 -6.32 -9.77 -70.10
C PRO A 318 -7.14 -9.46 -71.39
N ASP A 319 -7.82 -8.30 -71.32
CA ASP A 319 -8.37 -7.45 -72.39
C ASP A 319 -9.84 -7.66 -72.84
N ARG A 320 -10.70 -6.68 -72.52
CA ARG A 320 -11.14 -5.62 -73.45
C ARG A 320 -12.24 -4.74 -72.84
N ALA A 321 -12.06 -3.43 -72.94
CA ALA A 321 -13.04 -2.41 -72.56
C ALA A 321 -13.92 -1.98 -73.74
N SER A 322 -15.21 -1.77 -73.50
CA SER A 322 -16.09 -0.82 -74.20
C SER A 322 -17.39 -0.60 -73.40
N PRO A 323 -18.10 0.53 -73.58
CA PRO A 323 -18.57 1.35 -72.45
C PRO A 323 -20.10 1.40 -72.27
N GLY A 324 -20.53 1.80 -71.06
CA GLY A 324 -21.74 2.62 -70.89
C GLY A 324 -22.94 1.97 -70.20
N HIS A 325 -22.96 2.00 -68.87
CA HIS A 325 -24.18 2.24 -68.08
C HIS A 325 -23.80 2.86 -66.73
N PRO A 326 -24.53 3.87 -66.22
CA PRO A 326 -24.16 4.56 -64.98
C PRO A 326 -24.46 3.63 -63.79
N PRO A 327 -23.52 3.37 -62.86
CA PRO A 327 -23.85 2.60 -61.69
C PRO A 327 -24.65 3.46 -60.72
N LEU A 328 -25.80 2.91 -60.33
CA LEU A 328 -26.67 3.42 -59.28
C LEU A 328 -25.87 3.59 -57.98
N LYS A 329 -26.00 4.78 -57.38
CA LYS A 329 -25.56 5.07 -56.01
C LYS A 329 -26.19 4.06 -55.05
N GLY A 330 -25.37 3.22 -54.44
CA GLY A 330 -25.87 2.26 -53.47
C GLY A 330 -24.85 1.32 -52.85
N GLU A 331 -23.54 1.61 -52.91
CA GLU A 331 -22.59 0.88 -52.07
C GLU A 331 -22.54 1.56 -50.69
N GLY A 332 -23.46 1.13 -49.83
CA GLY A 332 -23.36 1.35 -48.41
C GLY A 332 -22.03 0.79 -47.94
N ASN A 333 -21.09 1.69 -47.65
CA ASN A 333 -19.84 1.43 -46.95
C ASN A 333 -20.13 0.49 -45.78
N ARG A 334 -19.78 -0.80 -45.90
CA ARG A 334 -19.86 -1.78 -44.81
C ARG A 334 -18.88 -1.29 -43.75
N ARG A 335 -19.33 -0.39 -42.88
CA ARG A 335 -18.56 0.06 -41.71
C ARG A 335 -18.23 -1.20 -40.93
N GLN A 336 -16.98 -1.63 -40.98
CA GLN A 336 -16.42 -2.52 -39.96
C GLN A 336 -16.90 -1.96 -38.62
N SER A 337 -17.47 -2.81 -37.77
CA SER A 337 -17.89 -2.40 -36.44
C SER A 337 -16.64 -2.08 -35.62
N THR A 338 -16.09 -0.88 -35.79
CA THR A 338 -14.95 -0.38 -35.05
C THR A 338 -15.40 -0.21 -33.61
N VAL A 339 -14.78 -0.95 -32.70
CA VAL A 339 -15.08 -0.80 -31.27
C VAL A 339 -14.32 0.40 -30.74
N ASN A 340 -15.04 1.28 -30.06
CA ASN A 340 -14.47 2.49 -29.49
C ASN A 340 -13.99 2.20 -28.07
N ILE A 341 -12.79 1.63 -27.96
CA ILE A 341 -12.09 1.43 -26.69
C ILE A 341 -11.02 2.51 -26.52
N CYS A 342 -10.98 3.14 -25.35
CA CYS A 342 -9.95 4.09 -24.96
C CYS A 342 -9.33 3.62 -23.65
N CYS A 343 -8.08 3.18 -23.69
CA CYS A 343 -7.31 2.86 -22.50
C CYS A 343 -6.36 4.02 -22.17
N VAL A 344 -6.28 4.37 -20.89
CA VAL A 344 -5.35 5.37 -20.37
C VAL A 344 -4.46 4.68 -19.35
N GLY A 345 -3.16 4.90 -19.45
CA GLY A 345 -2.22 4.24 -18.56
C GLY A 345 -0.80 4.73 -18.71
N ASP A 346 0.03 4.20 -17.83
CA ASP A 346 1.46 4.50 -17.76
C ASP A 346 2.23 3.25 -17.36
N ASP A 347 2.90 2.64 -18.33
CA ASP A 347 3.75 1.46 -18.15
C ASP A 347 4.87 1.67 -17.10
N ASP A 348 5.32 2.92 -16.92
CA ASP A 348 6.32 3.27 -15.91
C ASP A 348 5.73 3.32 -14.48
N GLN A 349 4.40 3.24 -14.34
CA GLN A 349 3.68 3.19 -13.05
C GLN A 349 2.97 1.86 -12.78
N SER A 350 3.38 0.77 -13.45
CA SER A 350 2.90 -0.59 -13.16
C SER A 350 3.61 -1.17 -11.93
N ILE A 351 2.94 -1.19 -10.78
CA ILE A 351 3.54 -1.55 -9.46
C ILE A 351 2.72 -2.58 -8.66
N TYR A 352 1.80 -3.28 -9.32
CA TYR A 352 0.94 -4.30 -8.69
C TYR A 352 1.18 -5.69 -9.30
N GLY A 353 2.41 -6.00 -9.73
CA GLY A 353 2.75 -7.30 -10.31
C GLY A 353 2.48 -8.46 -9.35
N TRP A 354 2.70 -8.23 -8.05
CA TRP A 354 2.36 -9.16 -6.97
C TRP A 354 0.84 -9.43 -6.82
N ARG A 355 -0.04 -8.60 -7.41
CA ARG A 355 -1.49 -8.84 -7.54
C ARG A 355 -1.88 -9.40 -8.92
N GLY A 356 -0.90 -9.81 -9.71
CA GLY A 356 -1.07 -10.36 -11.05
C GLY A 356 -1.23 -9.32 -12.16
N ALA A 357 -0.93 -8.04 -11.91
CA ALA A 357 -0.91 -7.04 -12.97
C ALA A 357 0.21 -7.36 -13.98
N GLU A 358 -0.09 -7.25 -15.28
CA GLU A 358 0.88 -7.54 -16.34
C GLU A 358 1.10 -6.29 -17.19
N VAL A 359 2.29 -5.70 -17.08
CA VAL A 359 2.69 -4.52 -17.88
C VAL A 359 2.63 -4.82 -19.39
N ASP A 360 2.79 -6.08 -19.79
CA ASP A 360 2.65 -6.52 -21.18
C ASP A 360 1.27 -6.20 -21.78
N ASN A 361 0.21 -6.09 -20.96
CA ASN A 361 -1.14 -5.76 -21.43
C ASN A 361 -1.21 -4.38 -22.07
N ILE A 362 -0.47 -3.39 -21.54
CA ILE A 362 -0.38 -2.06 -22.14
C ILE A 362 0.60 -2.05 -23.33
N LEU A 363 1.73 -2.77 -23.22
CA LEU A 363 2.75 -2.83 -24.26
C LEU A 363 2.30 -3.53 -25.55
N ARG A 364 1.31 -4.44 -25.45
CA ARG A 364 0.78 -5.20 -26.60
C ARG A 364 -0.53 -4.63 -27.16
N PHE A 365 -0.97 -3.46 -26.68
CA PHE A 365 -2.27 -2.89 -27.04
C PHE A 365 -2.45 -2.72 -28.56
N ASP A 366 -1.41 -2.30 -29.28
CA ASP A 366 -1.41 -2.11 -30.73
C ASP A 366 -1.58 -3.43 -31.51
N LYS A 367 -0.98 -4.52 -31.00
CA LYS A 367 -1.13 -5.87 -31.52
C LYS A 367 -2.52 -6.43 -31.24
N ASP A 368 -3.05 -6.13 -30.06
CA ASP A 368 -4.33 -6.67 -29.61
C ASP A 368 -5.54 -5.95 -30.20
N PHE A 369 -5.37 -4.68 -30.55
CA PHE A 369 -6.35 -3.83 -31.22
C PHE A 369 -5.72 -3.21 -32.48
N PRO A 370 -5.66 -3.95 -33.59
CA PRO A 370 -5.08 -3.45 -34.84
C PRO A 370 -5.73 -2.14 -35.30
N GLY A 371 -4.90 -1.17 -35.71
CA GLY A 371 -5.35 0.19 -36.03
C GLY A 371 -5.49 1.11 -34.82
N ALA A 372 -4.95 0.72 -33.66
CA ALA A 372 -4.90 1.57 -32.47
C ALA A 372 -4.16 2.88 -32.72
N THR A 373 -4.78 3.98 -32.31
CA THR A 373 -4.12 5.29 -32.25
C THR A 373 -3.46 5.44 -30.89
N ILE A 374 -2.13 5.59 -30.87
CA ILE A 374 -1.37 5.83 -29.63
C ILE A 374 -1.12 7.34 -29.51
N ILE A 375 -1.58 7.95 -28.43
CA ILE A 375 -1.39 9.37 -28.13
C ILE A 375 -0.56 9.48 -26.87
N ARG A 376 0.58 10.18 -26.95
CA ARG A 376 1.49 10.36 -25.82
C ARG A 376 1.21 11.69 -25.13
N LEU A 377 1.05 11.66 -23.80
CA LEU A 377 1.02 12.86 -22.97
C LEU A 377 2.35 12.91 -22.20
N GLU A 378 3.21 13.84 -22.60
CA GLU A 378 4.56 13.98 -22.06
C GLU A 378 4.74 15.24 -21.21
N ARG A 379 3.87 16.23 -21.41
CA ARG A 379 3.91 17.48 -20.67
C ARG A 379 3.36 17.30 -19.26
N ASN A 380 4.22 17.46 -18.26
CA ASN A 380 3.94 17.35 -16.84
C ASN A 380 3.60 18.73 -16.26
N TYR A 381 2.58 18.77 -15.40
CA TYR A 381 2.08 19.99 -14.75
C TYR A 381 2.27 19.99 -13.22
N ARG A 382 2.93 18.97 -12.68
CA ARG A 382 3.03 18.70 -11.25
C ARG A 382 4.41 19.09 -10.70
N SER A 383 5.46 18.54 -11.29
CA SER A 383 6.81 18.45 -10.73
C SER A 383 7.76 19.42 -11.43
N THR A 384 8.81 19.84 -10.71
CA THR A 384 9.91 20.66 -11.26
C THR A 384 10.73 19.91 -12.31
N ALA A 385 11.53 20.65 -13.08
CA ALA A 385 12.42 20.08 -14.08
C ALA A 385 13.48 19.14 -13.46
N HIS A 386 13.99 19.46 -12.27
CA HIS A 386 14.97 18.62 -11.56
C HIS A 386 14.37 17.27 -11.12
N ILE A 387 13.17 17.27 -10.54
CA ILE A 387 12.48 16.03 -10.16
C ILE A 387 12.20 15.16 -11.39
N LEU A 388 11.73 15.77 -12.49
CA LEU A 388 11.44 15.03 -13.73
C LEU A 388 12.70 14.50 -14.41
N GLY A 389 13.81 15.26 -14.38
CA GLY A 389 15.10 14.81 -14.88
C GLY A 389 15.62 13.60 -14.11
N ALA A 390 15.57 13.65 -12.78
CA ALA A 390 15.95 12.53 -11.92
C ALA A 390 15.07 11.28 -12.18
N ALA A 391 13.75 11.45 -12.19
CA ALA A 391 12.81 10.36 -12.43
C ALA A 391 12.95 9.74 -13.83
N SER A 392 13.16 10.58 -14.86
CA SER A 392 13.31 10.12 -16.25
C SER A 392 14.61 9.34 -16.47
N HIS A 393 15.70 9.76 -15.82
CA HIS A 393 16.97 9.03 -15.90
C HIS A 393 16.92 7.69 -15.16
N LEU A 394 16.32 7.68 -13.96
CA LEU A 394 16.10 6.45 -13.21
C LEU A 394 15.34 5.43 -14.05
N ILE A 395 14.14 5.78 -14.53
CA ILE A 395 13.27 4.83 -15.24
C ILE A 395 13.83 4.38 -16.60
N ALA A 396 14.75 5.14 -17.21
CA ALA A 396 15.40 4.77 -18.46
C ALA A 396 16.25 3.49 -18.37
N HIS A 397 16.61 3.06 -17.16
CA HIS A 397 17.33 1.80 -16.93
C HIS A 397 16.44 0.55 -17.06
N ASN A 398 15.11 0.69 -17.14
CA ASN A 398 14.21 -0.43 -17.43
C ASN A 398 14.18 -0.75 -18.93
N GLU A 399 14.18 -2.03 -19.29
CA GLU A 399 13.93 -2.47 -20.67
C GLU A 399 12.43 -2.65 -20.94
N GLY A 400 12.04 -2.73 -22.22
CA GLY A 400 10.66 -3.08 -22.58
C GLY A 400 9.60 -2.03 -22.20
N ARG A 401 9.92 -0.74 -22.27
CA ARG A 401 8.99 0.38 -22.02
C ARG A 401 8.58 1.08 -23.31
N PHE A 402 7.45 1.78 -23.29
CA PHE A 402 7.18 2.77 -24.30
C PHE A 402 8.10 3.98 -24.08
N GLY A 403 8.92 4.31 -25.08
CA GLY A 403 9.75 5.50 -25.04
C GLY A 403 8.90 6.76 -24.90
N LYS A 404 8.89 7.34 -23.70
CA LYS A 404 8.32 8.65 -23.38
C LYS A 404 9.26 9.43 -22.48
N THR A 405 9.34 10.73 -22.70
CA THR A 405 10.19 11.64 -21.91
C THR A 405 9.33 12.74 -21.35
N LEU A 406 9.22 12.81 -20.02
CA LEU A 406 8.43 13.85 -19.39
C LEU A 406 9.20 15.16 -19.36
N PHE A 407 8.50 16.24 -19.68
CA PHE A 407 9.04 17.59 -19.59
C PHE A 407 8.01 18.52 -18.95
N THR A 408 8.47 19.62 -18.39
CA THR A 408 7.63 20.67 -17.80
C THR A 408 7.92 21.99 -18.49
N ASP A 409 6.88 22.81 -18.68
CA ASP A 409 7.03 24.19 -19.14
C ASP A 409 7.43 25.13 -17.97
N ARG A 410 7.38 24.63 -16.73
CA ARG A 410 7.87 25.32 -15.53
C ARG A 410 9.36 25.03 -15.38
N ASN A 411 10.17 25.95 -15.88
CA ASN A 411 11.61 25.92 -15.70
C ASN A 411 12.01 27.16 -14.91
N ASP A 412 11.87 27.08 -13.59
CA ASP A 412 12.37 28.11 -12.69
C ASP A 412 13.83 27.76 -12.35
N PRO A 413 14.82 28.62 -12.68
CA PRO A 413 16.21 28.38 -12.31
C PRO A 413 16.44 28.28 -10.79
N GLU A 414 15.52 28.80 -9.99
CA GLU A 414 15.56 28.73 -8.52
C GLU A 414 14.90 27.45 -7.95
N ASP A 415 14.36 26.56 -8.80
CA ASP A 415 13.82 25.28 -8.34
C ASP A 415 14.95 24.42 -7.75
N ASP A 416 14.77 23.95 -6.52
CA ASP A 416 15.74 23.11 -5.83
C ASP A 416 15.98 21.78 -6.57
N LYS A 417 17.22 21.30 -6.49
CA LYS A 417 17.60 19.96 -6.93
C LYS A 417 17.02 18.89 -6.00
N VAL A 418 17.00 17.65 -6.46
CA VAL A 418 16.68 16.51 -5.60
C VAL A 418 17.79 16.34 -4.56
N HIS A 419 17.47 16.45 -3.28
CA HIS A 419 18.47 16.30 -2.23
C HIS A 419 18.63 14.85 -1.82
N VAL A 420 19.86 14.34 -1.83
CA VAL A 420 20.22 13.01 -1.33
C VAL A 420 20.97 13.17 -0.02
N HIS A 421 20.48 12.49 1.02
CA HIS A 421 20.99 12.57 2.39
C HIS A 421 21.44 11.19 2.88
N ALA A 422 22.42 11.21 3.79
CA ALA A 422 22.88 10.02 4.50
C ALA A 422 22.67 10.22 6.01
N ALA A 423 22.26 9.16 6.70
CA ALA A 423 22.21 9.10 8.16
C ALA A 423 22.96 7.86 8.68
N TRP A 424 23.33 7.84 9.96
CA TRP A 424 23.94 6.67 10.59
C TRP A 424 22.93 5.52 10.70
N ASP A 425 21.73 5.82 11.23
CA ASP A 425 20.68 4.84 11.48
C ASP A 425 19.27 5.39 11.26
N SER A 426 18.27 4.54 11.55
CA SER A 426 16.84 4.86 11.37
C SER A 426 16.34 5.94 12.33
N GLU A 427 16.92 6.07 13.52
CA GLU A 427 16.53 7.07 14.51
C GLU A 427 17.06 8.44 14.12
N GLU A 428 18.29 8.51 13.58
CA GLU A 428 18.85 9.72 13.00
C GLU A 428 18.13 10.14 11.72
N GLU A 429 17.79 9.21 10.83
CA GLU A 429 16.96 9.46 9.65
C GLU A 429 15.61 10.10 10.05
N ALA A 430 14.93 9.53 11.05
CA ALA A 430 13.67 10.07 11.56
C ALA A 430 13.85 11.46 12.22
N ARG A 431 14.93 11.63 13.00
CA ARG A 431 15.26 12.90 13.66
C ARG A 431 15.46 14.02 12.63
N ALA A 432 16.29 13.78 11.63
CA ALA A 432 16.63 14.76 10.61
C ALA A 432 15.42 15.11 9.73
N ILE A 433 14.60 14.13 9.36
CA ILE A 433 13.34 14.39 8.63
C ILE A 433 12.37 15.21 9.50
N GLY A 434 12.23 14.90 10.79
CA GLY A 434 11.41 15.69 11.71
C GLY A 434 11.88 17.14 11.86
N GLU A 435 13.19 17.37 11.93
CA GLU A 435 13.77 18.71 11.97
C GLU A 435 13.56 19.48 10.65
N ALA A 436 13.68 18.81 9.50
CA ALA A 436 13.38 19.40 8.20
C ALA A 436 11.90 19.81 8.09
N ILE A 437 10.98 18.97 8.57
CA ILE A 437 9.55 19.29 8.61
C ILE A 437 9.28 20.49 9.53
N GLU A 438 9.87 20.55 10.72
CA GLU A 438 9.76 21.74 11.57
C GLU A 438 10.31 23.01 10.89
N ALA A 439 11.41 22.89 10.14
CA ALA A 439 11.97 24.02 9.40
C ALA A 439 11.00 24.52 8.31
N TYR A 440 10.41 23.63 7.52
CA TYR A 440 9.37 23.99 6.55
C TYR A 440 8.13 24.58 7.23
N GLN A 441 7.73 24.06 8.39
CA GLN A 441 6.61 24.61 9.16
C GLN A 441 6.90 26.03 9.66
N ARG A 442 8.15 26.32 10.09
CA ARG A 442 8.58 27.69 10.44
C ARG A 442 8.55 28.64 9.24
N GLN A 443 8.77 28.11 8.04
CA GLN A 443 8.59 28.81 6.76
C GLN A 443 7.11 28.90 6.33
N LYS A 444 6.16 28.47 7.17
CA LYS A 444 4.71 28.48 6.94
C LYS A 444 4.21 27.53 5.84
N HIS A 445 4.93 26.45 5.56
CA HIS A 445 4.39 25.37 4.74
C HIS A 445 3.39 24.52 5.56
N ASN A 446 2.28 24.11 4.93
CA ASN A 446 1.29 23.24 5.57
C ASN A 446 1.82 21.81 5.69
N LEU A 447 1.52 21.14 6.81
CA LEU A 447 1.88 19.74 7.01
C LEU A 447 1.14 18.80 6.06
N ASN A 448 -0.09 19.14 5.68
CA ASN A 448 -0.91 18.42 4.71
C ASN A 448 -0.25 18.30 3.33
N ASP A 449 0.65 19.24 3.00
CA ASP A 449 1.39 19.27 1.75
C ASP A 449 2.73 18.51 1.83
N MET A 450 2.98 17.79 2.93
CA MET A 450 4.19 17.01 3.16
C MET A 450 3.87 15.51 3.34
N ALA A 451 4.72 14.66 2.76
CA ALA A 451 4.59 13.21 2.93
C ALA A 451 5.92 12.48 3.12
N ILE A 452 5.89 11.41 3.92
CA ILE A 452 6.97 10.43 4.07
C ILE A 452 6.52 9.13 3.41
N LEU A 453 7.24 8.70 2.37
CA LEU A 453 6.89 7.51 1.59
C LEU A 453 7.90 6.39 1.85
N VAL A 454 7.48 5.40 2.63
CA VAL A 454 8.31 4.24 2.99
C VAL A 454 8.11 3.07 2.03
N ARG A 455 9.11 2.19 1.89
CA ARG A 455 8.96 0.95 1.11
C ARG A 455 8.17 -0.11 1.87
N ALA A 456 8.36 -0.21 3.18
CA ALA A 456 7.75 -1.20 4.04
C ALA A 456 7.18 -0.57 5.31
N SER A 457 6.05 -1.09 5.79
CA SER A 457 5.31 -0.49 6.93
C SER A 457 6.10 -0.48 8.24
N PHE A 458 7.07 -1.38 8.42
CA PHE A 458 7.90 -1.39 9.64
C PHE A 458 8.74 -0.11 9.78
N GLN A 459 9.09 0.56 8.66
CA GLN A 459 9.85 1.81 8.68
C GLN A 459 9.06 2.98 9.29
N MET A 460 7.72 2.91 9.26
CA MET A 460 6.87 4.01 9.74
C MET A 460 7.10 4.32 11.22
N ARG A 461 7.48 3.31 12.00
CA ARG A 461 7.56 3.42 13.46
C ARG A 461 8.55 4.50 13.93
N ALA A 462 9.77 4.51 13.40
CA ALA A 462 10.78 5.49 13.80
C ALA A 462 10.30 6.94 13.58
N PHE A 463 9.49 7.17 12.54
CA PHE A 463 8.87 8.47 12.28
C PHE A 463 7.71 8.77 13.23
N GLU A 464 6.83 7.79 13.48
CA GLU A 464 5.73 7.91 14.46
C GLU A 464 6.30 8.31 15.84
N ASP A 465 7.29 7.57 16.34
CA ASP A 465 7.93 7.82 17.64
C ASP A 465 8.52 9.23 17.71
N ARG A 466 9.29 9.62 16.69
CA ARG A 466 9.90 10.96 16.63
C ARG A 466 8.84 12.06 16.60
N PHE A 467 7.75 11.89 15.85
CA PHE A 467 6.71 12.89 15.73
C PHE A 467 5.90 13.04 17.01
N ILE A 468 5.66 11.94 17.72
CA ILE A 468 5.08 11.95 19.06
C ILE A 468 5.96 12.76 20.01
N THR A 469 7.27 12.47 20.07
CA THR A 469 8.22 13.21 20.94
C THR A 469 8.25 14.71 20.61
N LEU A 470 8.17 15.06 19.32
CA LEU A 470 8.11 16.46 18.88
C LEU A 470 6.72 17.10 19.07
N GLY A 471 5.66 16.32 19.28
CA GLY A 471 4.28 16.82 19.20
C GLY A 471 3.93 17.34 17.80
N LEU A 472 4.49 16.75 16.75
CA LEU A 472 4.14 17.03 15.35
C LEU A 472 2.92 16.20 14.97
N SER A 473 1.91 16.85 14.39
CA SER A 473 0.70 16.17 13.90
C SER A 473 1.02 15.33 12.66
N TYR A 474 0.65 14.05 12.68
CA TYR A 474 0.86 13.12 11.58
C TYR A 474 -0.36 12.21 11.36
N ARG A 475 -0.39 11.55 10.20
CA ARG A 475 -1.39 10.52 9.87
C ARG A 475 -0.74 9.37 9.12
N VAL A 476 -1.12 8.14 9.45
CA VAL A 476 -0.65 6.93 8.78
C VAL A 476 -1.71 6.44 7.79
N ILE A 477 -1.33 6.22 6.54
CA ILE A 477 -2.22 5.69 5.49
C ILE A 477 -1.75 4.29 5.09
N GLY A 478 -2.65 3.30 5.22
CA GLY A 478 -2.41 1.92 4.80
C GLY A 478 -2.27 0.89 5.94
N GLY A 479 -2.60 1.27 7.18
CA GLY A 479 -2.66 0.38 8.34
C GLY A 479 -3.11 1.14 9.60
N PRO A 480 -3.48 0.45 10.69
CA PRO A 480 -3.72 1.09 11.97
C PRO A 480 -2.43 1.73 12.50
N ARG A 481 -2.54 2.91 13.14
CA ARG A 481 -1.41 3.57 13.84
C ARG A 481 -0.82 2.65 14.90
N PHE A 482 0.41 2.90 15.36
CA PHE A 482 1.07 2.03 16.35
C PHE A 482 0.17 1.67 17.55
N TYR A 483 -0.43 2.66 18.23
CA TYR A 483 -1.32 2.44 19.37
C TYR A 483 -2.70 1.87 19.02
N GLU A 484 -3.07 1.83 17.75
CA GLU A 484 -4.33 1.26 17.26
C GLU A 484 -4.21 -0.21 16.85
N ARG A 485 -2.97 -0.72 16.73
CA ARG A 485 -2.70 -2.12 16.41
C ARG A 485 -3.32 -3.03 17.47
N LEU A 486 -3.87 -4.15 17.04
CA LEU A 486 -4.62 -5.07 17.91
C LEU A 486 -3.78 -5.47 19.14
N GLU A 487 -2.54 -5.86 18.89
CA GLU A 487 -1.65 -6.33 19.94
C GLU A 487 -1.29 -5.25 20.95
N ILE A 488 -1.13 -4.00 20.48
CA ILE A 488 -0.83 -2.85 21.32
C ILE A 488 -2.07 -2.43 22.11
N ARG A 489 -3.26 -2.44 21.50
CA ARG A 489 -4.53 -2.14 22.21
C ARG A 489 -4.84 -3.14 23.31
N ASP A 490 -4.51 -4.41 23.10
CA ASP A 490 -4.67 -5.45 24.12
C ASP A 490 -3.68 -5.24 25.27
N ALA A 491 -2.41 -4.98 24.97
CA ALA A 491 -1.40 -4.67 25.98
C ALA A 491 -1.76 -3.41 26.80
N LEU A 492 -2.17 -2.33 26.13
CA LEU A 492 -2.66 -1.11 26.77
C LEU A 492 -3.90 -1.37 27.64
N ALA A 493 -4.80 -2.28 27.23
CA ALA A 493 -5.95 -2.65 28.05
C ALA A 493 -5.53 -3.37 29.34
N PHE A 494 -4.55 -4.28 29.29
CA PHE A 494 -3.97 -4.85 30.51
C PHE A 494 -3.40 -3.76 31.43
N PHE A 495 -2.60 -2.85 30.89
CA PHE A 495 -1.99 -1.76 31.65
C PHE A 495 -3.03 -0.83 32.26
N ARG A 496 -4.11 -0.52 31.52
CA ARG A 496 -5.22 0.30 32.00
C ARG A 496 -5.97 -0.34 33.16
N VAL A 497 -6.27 -1.63 33.12
CA VAL A 497 -6.95 -2.33 34.23
C VAL A 497 -6.05 -2.39 35.48
N VAL A 498 -4.73 -2.53 35.29
CA VAL A 498 -3.76 -2.48 36.39
C VAL A 498 -3.65 -1.06 36.96
N ALA A 499 -3.66 -0.02 36.13
CA ALA A 499 -3.63 1.37 36.60
C ALA A 499 -4.97 1.82 37.22
N ASN A 500 -6.08 1.29 36.72
CA ASN A 500 -7.46 1.59 37.12
C ASN A 500 -8.34 0.34 37.03
N GLY A 501 -8.58 -0.30 38.18
CA GLY A 501 -9.44 -1.49 38.27
C GLY A 501 -10.92 -1.26 37.92
N GLY A 502 -11.34 0.02 37.77
CA GLY A 502 -12.68 0.40 37.34
C GLY A 502 -12.89 0.45 35.83
N ASP A 503 -11.88 0.10 35.03
CA ASP A 503 -11.93 0.19 33.57
C ASP A 503 -12.62 -1.04 32.92
N ASP A 504 -13.94 -1.07 32.98
CA ASP A 504 -14.77 -2.18 32.50
C ASP A 504 -14.55 -2.48 31.01
N LEU A 505 -14.39 -1.43 30.18
CA LEU A 505 -14.17 -1.58 28.74
C LEU A 505 -12.82 -2.24 28.43
N ALA A 506 -11.78 -1.87 29.17
CA ALA A 506 -10.48 -2.52 29.04
C ALA A 506 -10.54 -3.97 29.55
N PHE A 507 -11.19 -4.21 30.70
CA PHE A 507 -11.32 -5.55 31.26
C PHE A 507 -12.09 -6.52 30.34
N GLU A 508 -13.25 -6.10 29.82
CA GLU A 508 -14.05 -6.88 28.87
C GLU A 508 -13.24 -7.29 27.64
N ARG A 509 -12.38 -6.39 27.14
CA ARG A 509 -11.50 -6.66 25.99
C ARG A 509 -10.51 -7.79 26.25
N ILE A 510 -9.89 -7.85 27.44
CA ILE A 510 -8.77 -8.75 27.72
C ILE A 510 -9.11 -9.97 28.58
N VAL A 511 -10.30 -10.03 29.17
CA VAL A 511 -10.68 -11.09 30.14
C VAL A 511 -10.48 -12.49 29.56
N ASN A 512 -10.77 -12.67 28.27
CA ASN A 512 -10.59 -13.95 27.55
C ASN A 512 -9.51 -13.88 26.45
N VAL A 513 -8.54 -12.97 26.59
CA VAL A 513 -7.38 -12.85 25.71
C VAL A 513 -6.09 -12.99 26.54
N PRO A 514 -5.28 -14.04 26.34
CA PRO A 514 -5.51 -15.23 25.51
C PRO A 514 -6.73 -16.04 25.93
N LYS A 515 -7.16 -16.99 25.09
CA LYS A 515 -8.36 -17.80 25.37
C LYS A 515 -8.22 -18.61 26.65
N ARG A 516 -9.03 -18.28 27.66
CA ARG A 516 -9.07 -18.94 28.99
C ARG A 516 -10.32 -19.82 29.20
N GLY A 517 -11.14 -19.97 28.16
CA GLY A 517 -12.38 -20.74 28.23
C GLY A 517 -13.53 -19.99 28.91
N LEU A 518 -13.42 -18.66 29.01
CA LEU A 518 -14.48 -17.77 29.46
C LEU A 518 -15.35 -17.42 28.25
N GLY A 519 -16.46 -18.13 28.08
CA GLY A 519 -17.38 -17.91 26.96
C GLY A 519 -18.31 -16.70 27.19
N GLU A 520 -19.05 -16.33 26.15
CA GLU A 520 -20.06 -15.25 26.16
C GLU A 520 -21.02 -15.30 27.35
N ALA A 521 -21.45 -16.51 27.75
CA ALA A 521 -22.34 -16.69 28.89
C ALA A 521 -21.70 -16.26 30.21
N THR A 522 -20.41 -16.54 30.40
CA THR A 522 -19.66 -16.13 31.60
C THR A 522 -19.44 -14.63 31.62
N ILE A 523 -19.09 -14.03 30.48
CA ILE A 523 -18.91 -12.56 30.37
C ILE A 523 -20.24 -11.85 30.67
N ARG A 524 -21.36 -12.34 30.12
CA ARG A 524 -22.70 -11.80 30.43
C ARG A 524 -23.01 -11.87 31.92
N GLN A 525 -22.70 -12.98 32.58
CA GLN A 525 -22.91 -13.13 34.01
C GLN A 525 -22.07 -12.13 34.82
N ILE A 526 -20.83 -11.86 34.41
CA ILE A 526 -20.00 -10.81 35.02
C ILE A 526 -20.68 -9.43 34.89
N HIS A 527 -21.21 -9.09 33.71
CA HIS A 527 -21.96 -7.84 33.53
C HIS A 527 -23.22 -7.78 34.40
N ASP A 528 -23.99 -8.86 34.47
CA ASP A 528 -25.22 -8.91 35.25
C ASP A 528 -24.91 -8.72 36.75
N THR A 529 -23.86 -9.35 37.27
CA THR A 529 -23.40 -9.18 38.66
C THR A 529 -22.87 -7.77 38.91
N ALA A 530 -22.02 -7.25 38.02
CA ALA A 530 -21.49 -5.88 38.11
C ALA A 530 -22.63 -4.85 38.18
N ARG A 531 -23.66 -5.02 37.33
CA ARG A 531 -24.84 -4.16 37.30
C ARG A 531 -25.71 -4.30 38.53
N ALA A 532 -25.93 -5.52 39.02
CA ALA A 532 -26.76 -5.79 40.19
C ALA A 532 -26.15 -5.24 41.47
N MET A 533 -24.83 -5.32 41.61
CA MET A 533 -24.08 -4.86 42.78
C MET A 533 -23.59 -3.41 42.67
N GLN A 534 -23.69 -2.79 41.47
CA GLN A 534 -23.15 -1.46 41.15
C GLN A 534 -21.65 -1.33 41.40
N ILE A 535 -20.90 -2.36 41.03
CA ILE A 535 -19.44 -2.44 41.16
C ILE A 535 -18.80 -2.66 39.79
N PRO A 536 -17.51 -2.33 39.62
CA PRO A 536 -16.77 -2.62 38.39
C PRO A 536 -16.71 -4.11 38.06
N MET A 537 -16.53 -4.44 36.79
CA MET A 537 -16.50 -5.81 36.28
C MET A 537 -15.38 -6.65 36.88
N LEU A 538 -14.22 -6.08 37.20
CA LEU A 538 -13.12 -6.81 37.85
C LEU A 538 -13.51 -7.26 39.26
N GLU A 539 -14.23 -6.42 40.02
CA GLU A 539 -14.71 -6.73 41.37
C GLU A 539 -15.89 -7.72 41.32
N ALA A 540 -16.78 -7.58 40.34
CA ALA A 540 -17.83 -8.55 40.06
C ALA A 540 -17.25 -9.93 39.68
N ALA A 541 -16.17 -9.95 38.89
CA ALA A 541 -15.45 -11.16 38.54
C ALA A 541 -14.82 -11.83 39.78
N ALA A 542 -14.25 -11.04 40.71
CA ALA A 542 -13.75 -11.55 41.99
C ALA A 542 -14.86 -12.19 42.82
N THR A 543 -16.01 -11.53 42.90
CA THR A 543 -17.19 -12.04 43.62
C THR A 543 -17.71 -13.34 43.00
N LEU A 544 -17.82 -13.40 41.67
CA LEU A 544 -18.25 -14.59 40.95
C LEU A 544 -17.26 -15.74 41.05
N ALA A 545 -15.96 -15.45 41.10
CA ALA A 545 -14.90 -16.45 41.26
C ALA A 545 -14.98 -17.19 42.61
N GLU A 546 -15.50 -16.54 43.65
CA GLU A 546 -15.76 -17.12 44.97
C GLU A 546 -17.17 -17.70 45.13
N SER A 547 -18.05 -17.49 44.15
CA SER A 547 -19.41 -18.04 44.14
C SER A 547 -19.49 -19.47 43.56
N ASP A 548 -20.62 -20.15 43.80
CA ASP A 548 -20.99 -21.41 43.14
C ASP A 548 -21.85 -21.21 41.86
N GLU A 549 -21.98 -19.97 41.37
CA GLU A 549 -22.83 -19.66 40.22
C GLU A 549 -22.19 -20.00 38.86
N LEU A 550 -20.86 -20.16 38.83
CA LEU A 550 -20.10 -20.52 37.64
C LEU A 550 -19.70 -22.00 37.64
N LYS A 551 -19.65 -22.59 36.44
CA LYS A 551 -19.11 -23.95 36.26
C LYS A 551 -17.64 -24.01 36.72
N PRO A 552 -17.13 -25.18 37.17
CA PRO A 552 -15.80 -25.30 37.77
C PRO A 552 -14.66 -24.74 36.93
N LYS A 553 -14.67 -25.00 35.61
CA LYS A 553 -13.58 -24.58 34.70
C LYS A 553 -13.56 -23.05 34.45
N PRO A 554 -14.66 -22.39 34.02
CA PRO A 554 -14.71 -20.93 33.96
C PRO A 554 -14.42 -20.24 35.29
N ARG A 555 -14.91 -20.81 36.41
CA ARG A 555 -14.65 -20.26 37.75
C ARG A 555 -13.18 -20.26 38.11
N ALA A 556 -12.48 -21.39 37.89
CA ALA A 556 -11.04 -21.48 38.14
C ALA A 556 -10.24 -20.49 37.29
N ALA A 557 -10.57 -20.38 36.00
CA ALA A 557 -9.94 -19.43 35.10
C ALA A 557 -10.17 -17.97 35.53
N LEU A 558 -11.39 -17.63 35.97
CA LEU A 558 -11.72 -16.29 36.44
C LEU A 558 -10.98 -15.94 37.74
N ARG A 559 -10.88 -16.91 38.67
CA ARG A 559 -10.11 -16.75 39.92
C ARG A 559 -8.63 -16.45 39.65
N GLU A 560 -8.03 -17.15 38.70
CA GLU A 560 -6.63 -16.91 38.29
C GLU A 560 -6.44 -15.50 37.71
N VAL A 561 -7.35 -15.08 36.82
CA VAL A 561 -7.30 -13.73 36.21
C VAL A 561 -7.39 -12.64 37.28
N VAL A 562 -8.36 -12.75 38.20
CA VAL A 562 -8.54 -11.77 39.29
C VAL A 562 -7.31 -11.70 40.18
N ALA A 563 -6.77 -12.86 40.60
CA ALA A 563 -5.59 -12.91 41.46
C ALA A 563 -4.35 -12.28 40.81
N ASN A 564 -4.21 -12.41 39.48
CA ASN A 564 -3.13 -11.77 38.73
C ASN A 564 -3.29 -10.25 38.72
N PHE A 565 -4.48 -9.72 38.44
CA PHE A 565 -4.73 -8.28 38.46
C PHE A 565 -4.52 -7.65 39.84
N GLU A 566 -5.00 -8.28 40.92
CA GLU A 566 -4.77 -7.79 42.29
C GLU A 566 -3.27 -7.71 42.62
N ARG A 567 -2.49 -8.70 42.16
CA ARG A 567 -1.05 -8.75 42.37
C ARG A 567 -0.30 -7.68 41.57
N TRP A 568 -0.65 -7.49 40.30
CA TRP A 568 -0.06 -6.43 39.48
C TRP A 568 -0.44 -5.03 39.96
N GLN A 569 -1.67 -4.82 40.44
CA GLN A 569 -2.11 -3.56 41.03
C GLN A 569 -1.28 -3.18 42.26
N LYS A 570 -0.96 -4.16 43.12
CA LYS A 570 -0.08 -3.95 44.29
C LYS A 570 1.36 -3.64 43.90
N ALA A 571 1.84 -4.20 42.79
CA ALA A 571 3.20 -3.97 42.29
C ALA A 571 3.41 -2.59 41.65
N LEU A 572 2.33 -1.85 41.34
CA LEU A 572 2.37 -0.56 40.64
C LEU A 572 3.18 0.51 41.38
N GLU A 573 3.28 0.45 42.71
CA GLU A 573 4.04 1.40 43.53
C GLU A 573 5.47 0.93 43.83
N THR A 574 5.77 -0.36 43.66
CA THR A 574 7.02 -0.98 44.13
C THR A 574 7.96 -1.42 43.02
N THR A 575 7.46 -1.52 41.79
CA THR A 575 8.18 -2.07 40.63
C THR A 575 8.30 -1.01 39.53
N PRO A 576 9.47 -0.85 38.89
CA PRO A 576 9.60 -0.01 37.70
C PRO A 576 8.54 -0.37 36.64
N HIS A 577 7.95 0.64 36.00
CA HIS A 577 6.80 0.45 35.12
C HIS A 577 7.10 -0.37 33.86
N THR A 578 8.34 -0.34 33.36
CA THR A 578 8.78 -1.18 32.24
C THR A 578 8.87 -2.66 32.62
N GLU A 579 9.47 -2.96 33.77
CA GLU A 579 9.54 -4.32 34.34
C GLU A 579 8.14 -4.86 34.68
N LEU A 580 7.27 -4.02 35.25
CA LEU A 580 5.89 -4.37 35.54
C LEU A 580 5.11 -4.68 34.25
N ALA A 581 5.30 -3.87 33.20
CA ALA A 581 4.67 -4.11 31.89
C ALA A 581 5.11 -5.43 31.26
N GLU A 582 6.41 -5.75 31.30
CA GLU A 582 6.93 -7.04 30.83
C GLU A 582 6.32 -8.19 31.62
N THR A 583 6.31 -8.08 32.96
CA THR A 583 5.70 -9.08 33.86
C THR A 583 4.23 -9.33 33.54
N ILE A 584 3.45 -8.26 33.32
CA ILE A 584 2.02 -8.36 32.97
C ILE A 584 1.84 -9.13 31.65
N LEU A 585 2.63 -8.81 30.61
CA LEU A 585 2.50 -9.44 29.29
C LEU A 585 2.91 -10.91 29.28
N GLU A 586 3.92 -11.27 30.08
CA GLU A 586 4.36 -12.66 30.25
C GLU A 586 3.37 -13.47 31.09
N GLU A 587 3.05 -13.03 32.30
CA GLU A 587 2.19 -13.77 33.23
C GLU A 587 0.72 -13.84 32.80
N SER A 588 0.24 -12.87 32.02
CA SER A 588 -1.08 -12.96 31.39
C SER A 588 -1.15 -14.08 30.33
N GLY A 589 0.00 -14.61 29.90
CA GLY A 589 0.16 -15.53 28.79
C GLY A 589 0.09 -14.85 27.42
N TYR A 590 -0.01 -13.51 27.37
CA TYR A 590 -0.23 -12.77 26.12
C TYR A 590 0.97 -12.87 25.18
N THR A 591 2.19 -12.74 25.70
CA THR A 591 3.42 -12.97 24.93
C THR A 591 3.50 -14.41 24.43
N ASP A 592 3.14 -15.38 25.26
CA ASP A 592 3.21 -16.80 24.90
C ASP A 592 2.16 -17.20 23.86
N MET A 593 0.99 -16.54 23.85
CA MET A 593 0.00 -16.69 22.79
C MET A 593 0.60 -16.35 21.43
N TRP A 594 1.31 -15.22 21.33
CA TRP A 594 1.97 -14.80 20.08
C TRP A 594 3.20 -15.64 19.74
N LYS A 595 4.01 -16.07 20.72
CA LYS A 595 5.14 -17.00 20.48
C LYS A 595 4.68 -18.33 19.89
N ASN A 596 3.51 -18.81 20.30
CA ASN A 596 2.94 -20.07 19.83
C ASN A 596 2.11 -19.91 18.53
N ASP A 597 1.82 -18.68 18.11
CA ASP A 597 1.13 -18.37 16.87
C ASP A 597 2.08 -18.54 15.67
N ARG A 598 1.65 -19.34 14.68
CA ARG A 598 2.44 -19.66 13.48
C ARG A 598 2.11 -18.77 12.29
N SER A 599 1.24 -17.77 12.46
CA SER A 599 0.93 -16.81 11.43
C SER A 599 2.14 -15.95 11.10
N ALA A 600 2.23 -15.52 9.83
CA ALA A 600 3.35 -14.69 9.35
C ALA A 600 3.46 -13.33 10.07
N GLU A 601 2.39 -12.89 10.74
CA GLU A 601 2.33 -11.62 11.47
C GLU A 601 2.80 -11.75 12.92
N ALA A 602 2.79 -12.95 13.49
CA ALA A 602 3.09 -13.17 14.91
C ALA A 602 4.49 -12.67 15.34
N PRO A 603 5.58 -12.88 14.56
CA PRO A 603 6.88 -12.29 14.88
C PRO A 603 6.83 -10.77 14.95
N GLY A 604 6.13 -10.12 14.01
CA GLY A 604 5.97 -8.67 13.99
C GLY A 604 5.13 -8.14 15.16
N ARG A 605 4.12 -8.89 15.61
CA ARG A 605 3.34 -8.52 16.81
C ARG A 605 4.17 -8.61 18.08
N LEU A 606 5.02 -9.62 18.21
CA LEU A 606 5.98 -9.73 19.33
C LEU A 606 7.00 -8.58 19.31
N GLU A 607 7.51 -8.21 18.13
CA GLU A 607 8.38 -7.05 17.97
C GLU A 607 7.66 -5.74 18.36
N ASN A 608 6.37 -5.60 18.03
CA ASN A 608 5.56 -4.45 18.44
C ASN A 608 5.38 -4.38 19.96
N LEU A 609 5.15 -5.51 20.64
CA LEU A 609 5.04 -5.56 22.10
C LEU A 609 6.36 -5.24 22.82
N LYS A 610 7.48 -5.77 22.33
CA LYS A 610 8.81 -5.41 22.85
C LYS A 610 9.06 -3.92 22.72
N GLU A 611 8.63 -3.33 21.62
CA GLU A 611 8.77 -1.88 21.49
C GLU A 611 7.86 -1.10 22.42
N LEU A 612 6.62 -1.55 22.62
CA LEU A 612 5.74 -0.87 23.56
C LEU A 612 6.46 -0.70 24.91
N ILE A 613 7.15 -1.75 25.38
CA ILE A 613 7.97 -1.69 26.59
C ILE A 613 9.15 -0.71 26.45
N ARG A 614 9.89 -0.73 25.33
CA ARG A 614 11.00 0.20 25.07
C ARG A 614 10.53 1.67 25.08
N SER A 615 9.40 1.97 24.44
CA SER A 615 8.81 3.31 24.38
C SER A 615 8.39 3.83 25.75
N MET A 616 8.13 2.94 26.71
CA MET A 616 7.78 3.33 28.07
C MET A 616 8.98 3.83 28.87
N GLU A 617 10.23 3.56 28.46
CA GLU A 617 11.44 3.98 29.19
C GLU A 617 11.57 5.50 29.34
N GLU A 618 11.00 6.27 28.41
CA GLU A 618 11.05 7.74 28.44
C GLU A 618 10.12 8.37 29.49
N TYR A 619 9.24 7.57 30.12
CA TYR A 619 8.21 8.03 31.05
C TYR A 619 8.55 7.65 32.48
N GLU A 620 8.13 8.46 33.46
CA GLU A 620 8.43 8.23 34.88
C GLU A 620 7.56 7.14 35.52
N SER A 621 6.38 6.87 34.97
CA SER A 621 5.44 5.89 35.52
C SER A 621 4.47 5.35 34.47
N LEU A 622 3.84 4.20 34.78
CA LEU A 622 2.81 3.60 33.94
C LEU A 622 1.63 4.56 33.70
N ARG A 623 1.25 5.34 34.72
CA ARG A 623 0.14 6.29 34.62
C ARG A 623 0.46 7.45 33.68
N SER A 624 1.67 8.02 33.79
CA SER A 624 2.15 9.09 32.90
C SER A 624 2.18 8.63 31.45
N PHE A 625 2.66 7.41 31.20
CA PHE A 625 2.63 6.80 29.87
C PHE A 625 1.19 6.66 29.32
N LEU A 626 0.26 6.12 30.11
CA LEU A 626 -1.14 5.95 29.68
C LEU A 626 -1.84 7.28 29.41
N GLU A 627 -1.55 8.33 30.20
CA GLU A 627 -2.05 9.69 29.95
C GLU A 627 -1.53 10.24 28.62
N HIS A 628 -0.24 10.06 28.33
CA HIS A 628 0.35 10.46 27.05
C HIS A 628 -0.31 9.74 25.88
N VAL A 629 -0.47 8.41 25.95
CA VAL A 629 -1.11 7.62 24.89
C VAL A 629 -2.55 8.09 24.65
N ALA A 630 -3.32 8.36 25.71
CA ALA A 630 -4.70 8.85 25.57
C ALA A 630 -4.76 10.21 24.85
N LEU A 631 -3.87 11.14 25.19
CA LEU A 631 -3.80 12.46 24.53
C LEU A 631 -3.43 12.36 23.05
N VAL A 632 -2.47 11.49 22.71
CA VAL A 632 -2.09 11.22 21.31
C VAL A 632 -3.28 10.66 20.53
N MET A 633 -4.06 9.76 21.13
CA MET A 633 -5.23 9.17 20.48
C MET A 633 -6.41 10.16 20.31
N GLU A 634 -6.61 11.09 21.25
CA GLU A 634 -7.71 12.09 21.20
C GLU A 634 -7.43 13.25 20.24
N ALA A 635 -6.18 13.72 20.16
CA ALA A 635 -5.78 14.84 19.30
C ALA A 635 -6.01 14.59 17.80
N GLU A 636 -6.34 13.36 17.40
CA GLU A 636 -6.28 12.91 16.02
C GLU A 636 -7.63 12.45 15.44
N GLN A 637 -8.77 12.69 16.11
CA GLN A 637 -10.12 12.42 15.57
C GLN A 637 -10.66 13.54 14.67
N GLY A 638 -9.93 14.65 14.50
CA GLY A 638 -10.30 15.71 13.57
C GLY A 638 -9.85 15.41 12.14
N GLU A 639 -10.77 15.01 11.24
CA GLU A 639 -10.51 14.86 9.79
C GLU A 639 -9.99 16.15 9.09
N SER A 640 -9.98 17.29 9.79
CA SER A 640 -9.55 18.61 9.30
C SER A 640 -8.21 19.10 9.85
N LEU A 641 -7.43 18.27 10.53
CA LEU A 641 -6.16 18.70 11.12
C LEU A 641 -5.02 18.72 10.08
N ASP A 642 -4.21 19.78 10.13
CA ASP A 642 -2.99 19.89 9.34
C ASP A 642 -1.96 18.88 9.84
N ALA A 643 -1.65 17.85 9.05
CA ALA A 643 -0.84 16.72 9.48
C ALA A 643 0.01 16.12 8.36
N VAL A 644 1.24 15.71 8.72
CA VAL A 644 2.18 15.05 7.79
C VAL A 644 1.67 13.66 7.45
N SER A 645 1.71 13.29 6.17
CA SER A 645 1.20 12.00 5.72
C SER A 645 2.31 10.95 5.63
N ILE A 646 2.24 9.89 6.45
CA ILE A 646 3.15 8.73 6.39
C ILE A 646 2.43 7.59 5.68
N MET A 647 3.02 7.04 4.62
CA MET A 647 2.40 5.94 3.87
C MET A 647 3.41 5.11 3.08
N THR A 648 2.99 3.96 2.58
CA THR A 648 3.84 3.18 1.68
C THR A 648 3.88 3.80 0.28
N LEU A 649 5.00 3.62 -0.45
CA LEU A 649 5.13 4.03 -1.86
C LEU A 649 3.96 3.53 -2.73
N HIS A 650 3.48 2.31 -2.48
CA HIS A 650 2.32 1.74 -3.18
C HIS A 650 1.02 2.52 -2.91
N SER A 651 0.82 3.00 -1.68
CA SER A 651 -0.37 3.75 -1.27
C SER A 651 -0.35 5.19 -1.77
N ALA A 652 0.84 5.72 -2.07
CA ALA A 652 1.03 7.06 -2.59
C ALA A 652 0.65 7.20 -4.08
N LYS A 653 0.46 6.08 -4.80
CA LYS A 653 0.08 6.12 -6.23
C LYS A 653 -1.21 6.93 -6.42
N GLY A 654 -1.14 7.89 -7.34
CA GLY A 654 -2.24 8.82 -7.63
C GLY A 654 -2.28 10.07 -6.74
N LEU A 655 -1.55 10.11 -5.62
CA LEU A 655 -1.42 11.30 -4.77
C LEU A 655 -0.29 12.23 -5.26
N GLU A 656 -0.20 13.40 -4.65
CA GLU A 656 0.84 14.41 -4.89
C GLU A 656 0.97 15.33 -3.68
N PHE A 657 2.20 15.76 -3.39
CA PHE A 657 2.55 16.58 -2.22
C PHE A 657 3.55 17.66 -2.64
N GLU A 658 3.56 18.80 -1.95
CA GLU A 658 4.54 19.86 -2.22
C GLU A 658 5.96 19.38 -1.91
N THR A 659 6.13 18.76 -0.73
CA THR A 659 7.39 18.19 -0.25
C THR A 659 7.24 16.69 0.00
N VAL A 660 8.20 15.90 -0.49
CA VAL A 660 8.24 14.44 -0.26
C VAL A 660 9.58 14.01 0.31
N PHE A 661 9.52 13.18 1.35
CA PHE A 661 10.66 12.49 1.94
C PHE A 661 10.59 11.00 1.59
N LEU A 662 11.68 10.46 1.04
CA LEU A 662 11.81 9.06 0.62
C LEU A 662 12.91 8.37 1.43
N PRO A 663 12.58 7.85 2.64
CA PRO A 663 13.53 7.13 3.48
C PRO A 663 13.81 5.69 3.06
N GLY A 664 14.94 5.17 3.52
CA GLY A 664 15.33 3.77 3.35
C GLY A 664 15.67 3.36 1.92
N TRP A 665 16.35 4.22 1.15
CA TRP A 665 16.92 3.87 -0.15
C TRP A 665 18.21 3.06 0.03
N GLU A 666 18.05 1.82 0.49
CA GLU A 666 19.13 0.90 0.84
C GLU A 666 18.99 -0.43 0.08
N GLU A 667 20.09 -1.07 -0.31
CA GLU A 667 20.07 -2.42 -0.86
C GLU A 667 19.47 -3.42 0.13
N GLY A 668 18.61 -4.32 -0.36
CA GLY A 668 17.88 -5.30 0.44
C GLY A 668 16.56 -4.78 1.00
N LEU A 669 16.44 -3.47 1.26
CA LEU A 669 15.20 -2.80 1.65
C LEU A 669 14.47 -2.22 0.44
N PHE A 670 15.15 -1.37 -0.34
CA PHE A 670 14.64 -0.76 -1.55
C PHE A 670 15.77 -0.57 -2.59
N PRO A 671 15.97 -1.53 -3.52
CA PRO A 671 15.04 -2.59 -3.91
C PRO A 671 14.89 -3.71 -2.87
N HIS A 672 13.66 -4.20 -2.71
CA HIS A 672 13.36 -5.24 -1.72
C HIS A 672 13.92 -6.62 -2.12
N GLN A 673 14.67 -7.27 -1.23
CA GLN A 673 15.39 -8.52 -1.53
C GLN A 673 14.50 -9.63 -2.10
N ARG A 674 13.31 -9.86 -1.53
CA ARG A 674 12.41 -10.93 -2.02
C ARG A 674 11.93 -10.68 -3.45
N ALA A 675 11.73 -9.42 -3.83
CA ALA A 675 11.29 -9.10 -5.19
C ALA A 675 12.38 -9.46 -6.21
N LEU A 676 13.64 -9.27 -5.84
CA LEU A 676 14.80 -9.68 -6.63
C LEU A 676 14.95 -11.20 -6.68
N ASP A 677 14.74 -11.90 -5.56
CA ASP A 677 14.87 -13.35 -5.49
C ASP A 677 13.78 -14.07 -6.31
N GLU A 678 12.54 -13.56 -6.27
CA GLU A 678 11.38 -14.16 -6.95
C GLU A 678 11.27 -13.76 -8.43
N GLY A 679 11.46 -12.47 -8.73
CA GLY A 679 11.27 -11.90 -10.07
C GLY A 679 12.57 -11.69 -10.85
N GLY A 680 13.74 -11.80 -10.21
CA GLY A 680 15.02 -11.50 -10.83
C GLY A 680 15.02 -10.10 -11.44
N ARG A 681 15.21 -10.05 -12.77
CA ARG A 681 15.21 -8.79 -13.52
C ARG A 681 13.85 -8.09 -13.52
N SER A 682 12.74 -8.80 -13.72
CA SER A 682 11.42 -8.17 -13.76
C SER A 682 11.03 -7.61 -12.39
N GLY A 683 11.42 -8.30 -11.32
CA GLY A 683 11.27 -7.81 -9.95
C GLY A 683 12.06 -6.52 -9.69
N LEU A 684 13.30 -6.44 -10.18
CA LEU A 684 14.09 -5.21 -10.11
C LEU A 684 13.44 -4.05 -10.89
N GLU A 685 12.95 -4.33 -12.10
CA GLU A 685 12.28 -3.31 -12.92
C GLU A 685 10.98 -2.82 -12.28
N GLU A 686 10.22 -3.68 -11.58
CA GLU A 686 9.05 -3.29 -10.80
C GLU A 686 9.42 -2.41 -9.59
N GLU A 687 10.47 -2.76 -8.85
CA GLU A 687 10.97 -1.90 -7.75
C GLU A 687 11.46 -0.54 -8.28
N ARG A 688 12.04 -0.49 -9.48
CA ARG A 688 12.44 0.77 -10.13
C ARG A 688 11.22 1.61 -10.55
N ARG A 689 10.15 0.99 -11.07
CA ARG A 689 8.86 1.68 -11.29
C ARG A 689 8.29 2.23 -9.99
N LEU A 690 8.42 1.49 -8.89
CA LEU A 690 8.01 1.96 -7.57
C LEU A 690 8.83 3.19 -7.12
N ALA A 691 10.14 3.21 -7.38
CA ALA A 691 11.00 4.36 -7.10
C ALA A 691 10.62 5.57 -7.96
N TYR A 692 10.38 5.35 -9.25
CA TYR A 692 9.84 6.36 -10.16
C TYR A 692 8.50 6.93 -9.68
N VAL A 693 7.58 6.10 -9.19
CA VAL A 693 6.31 6.56 -8.60
C VAL A 693 6.59 7.46 -7.40
N GLY A 694 7.51 7.07 -6.51
CA GLY A 694 7.94 7.85 -5.35
C GLY A 694 8.47 9.24 -5.72
N LEU A 695 9.45 9.32 -6.63
CA LEU A 695 10.02 10.59 -7.09
C LEU A 695 8.94 11.51 -7.68
N THR A 696 8.04 10.96 -8.49
CA THR A 696 6.98 11.73 -9.19
C THR A 696 5.77 12.09 -8.31
N ARG A 697 5.84 11.84 -6.99
CA ARG A 697 4.84 12.36 -6.03
C ARG A 697 5.13 13.79 -5.59
N ALA A 698 6.39 14.22 -5.64
CA ALA A 698 6.79 15.57 -5.26
C ALA A 698 6.42 16.61 -6.32
N LYS A 699 5.93 17.77 -5.89
CA LYS A 699 5.72 18.94 -6.74
C LYS A 699 6.95 19.84 -6.79
N LYS A 700 7.52 20.18 -5.62
CA LYS A 700 8.67 21.08 -5.51
C LYS A 700 9.89 20.45 -4.86
N ASN A 701 9.74 19.98 -3.62
CA ASN A 701 10.87 19.57 -2.79
C ASN A 701 10.91 18.05 -2.67
N LEU A 702 12.08 17.46 -2.91
CA LEU A 702 12.26 16.02 -2.87
C LEU A 702 13.56 15.66 -2.14
N HIS A 703 13.40 14.90 -1.06
CA HIS A 703 14.50 14.44 -0.22
C HIS A 703 14.57 12.91 -0.25
N VAL A 704 15.70 12.35 -0.67
CA VAL A 704 15.98 10.91 -0.66
C VAL A 704 16.96 10.61 0.46
N TRP A 705 16.66 9.63 1.30
CA TRP A 705 17.48 9.25 2.45
C TRP A 705 17.90 7.78 2.38
N PHE A 706 19.12 7.51 2.80
CA PHE A 706 19.61 6.17 3.09
C PHE A 706 20.40 6.18 4.41
N VAL A 707 20.45 5.03 5.09
CA VAL A 707 21.24 4.90 6.33
C VAL A 707 22.41 3.94 6.16
N SER A 708 23.44 4.11 6.98
CA SER A 708 24.64 3.25 6.99
C SER A 708 24.44 1.96 7.78
N ASN A 709 23.57 2.00 8.79
CA ASN A 709 23.25 0.87 9.66
C ASN A 709 21.76 0.85 9.97
N ARG A 710 21.10 -0.31 9.80
CA ARG A 710 19.69 -0.48 10.16
C ARG A 710 19.52 -1.64 11.12
N GLN A 711 18.70 -1.44 12.13
CA GLN A 711 18.25 -2.52 12.98
C GLN A 711 17.09 -3.25 12.29
N ILE A 712 17.31 -4.49 11.88
CA ILE A 712 16.31 -5.34 11.24
C ILE A 712 16.12 -6.57 12.13
N HIS A 713 14.89 -6.82 12.59
CA HIS A 713 14.57 -7.91 13.52
C HIS A 713 15.44 -7.91 14.80
N GLY A 714 15.72 -6.73 15.34
CA GLY A 714 16.54 -6.53 16.54
C GLY A 714 18.06 -6.65 16.32
N LEU A 715 18.52 -7.02 15.12
CA LEU A 715 19.94 -7.14 14.79
C LEU A 715 20.41 -5.93 13.97
N TRP A 716 21.57 -5.38 14.35
CA TRP A 716 22.25 -4.36 13.57
C TRP A 716 22.84 -4.96 12.30
N GLN A 717 22.49 -4.38 11.16
CA GLN A 717 23.03 -4.75 9.87
C GLN A 717 23.58 -3.49 9.20
N SER A 718 24.81 -3.59 8.69
CA SER A 718 25.35 -2.54 7.82
C SER A 718 24.64 -2.62 6.47
N THR A 719 24.15 -1.48 6.01
CA THR A 719 23.38 -1.34 4.78
C THR A 719 24.21 -0.61 3.73
N ILE A 720 24.05 -1.00 2.48
CA ILE A 720 24.68 -0.33 1.34
C ILE A 720 23.62 0.60 0.73
N PRO A 721 23.97 1.82 0.29
CA PRO A 721 23.05 2.69 -0.43
C PRO A 721 22.44 1.96 -1.64
N SER A 722 21.16 2.20 -1.89
CA SER A 722 20.45 1.59 -3.02
C SER A 722 21.13 1.91 -4.33
N ARG A 723 21.17 0.94 -5.24
CA ARG A 723 21.57 1.16 -6.63
C ARG A 723 20.76 2.27 -7.30
N PHE A 724 19.51 2.51 -6.89
CA PHE A 724 18.68 3.58 -7.43
C PHE A 724 19.25 4.96 -7.14
N VAL A 725 20.03 5.14 -6.07
CA VAL A 725 20.73 6.40 -5.78
C VAL A 725 21.81 6.66 -6.84
N ASN A 726 22.57 5.63 -7.22
CA ASN A 726 23.60 5.72 -8.25
C ASN A 726 23.03 5.89 -9.66
N GLU A 727 21.77 5.50 -9.87
CA GLU A 727 21.04 5.69 -11.13
C GLU A 727 20.43 7.11 -11.25
N LEU A 728 20.59 7.98 -10.24
CA LEU A 728 20.17 9.38 -10.32
C LEU A 728 21.25 10.26 -10.99
N PRO A 729 20.88 11.22 -11.84
CA PRO A 729 21.83 12.05 -12.57
C PRO A 729 22.37 13.21 -11.72
N GLU A 730 23.70 13.36 -11.68
CA GLU A 730 24.39 14.45 -10.95
C GLU A 730 23.89 15.85 -11.31
N ALA A 731 23.44 16.06 -12.55
CA ALA A 731 22.90 17.34 -13.00
C ALA A 731 21.64 17.79 -12.24
N HIS A 732 20.85 16.84 -11.73
CA HIS A 732 19.58 17.13 -11.05
C HIS A 732 19.57 16.75 -9.56
N VAL A 733 20.69 16.29 -9.03
CA VAL A 733 20.84 15.87 -7.64
C VAL A 733 21.83 16.77 -6.93
N ASP A 734 21.55 17.06 -5.67
CA ASP A 734 22.50 17.62 -4.73
C ASP A 734 22.71 16.62 -3.58
N VAL A 735 23.94 16.21 -3.35
CA VAL A 735 24.27 15.32 -2.24
C VAL A 735 24.58 16.22 -1.06
N ALA A 736 23.70 16.21 -0.06
CA ALA A 736 23.91 16.99 1.14
C ALA A 736 25.18 16.45 1.83
N ASP A 737 26.22 17.29 1.93
CA ASP A 737 27.38 16.99 2.75
C ASP A 737 26.87 16.81 4.18
N GLY A 738 26.85 15.56 4.64
CA GLY A 738 26.57 15.25 6.03
C GLY A 738 27.53 16.09 6.86
N GLY A 739 27.00 17.05 7.61
CA GLY A 739 27.78 17.82 8.56
C GLY A 739 28.47 16.81 9.47
N ASN A 740 29.74 16.55 9.21
CA ASN A 740 30.55 15.55 9.89
C ASN A 740 30.73 16.02 11.34
N SER A 741 29.72 15.74 12.17
CA SER A 741 29.70 15.98 13.61
C SER A 741 30.42 14.86 14.37
N TYR A 742 31.36 14.16 13.72
CA TYR A 742 32.17 13.15 14.38
C TYR A 742 33.60 13.15 13.84
N GLY A 743 34.54 13.14 14.79
CA GLY A 743 35.96 13.39 14.61
C GLY A 743 36.69 12.40 13.71
N GLY A 744 37.86 12.84 13.25
CA GLY A 744 38.53 12.33 12.08
C GLY A 744 39.07 10.91 12.15
N TYR A 745 39.10 10.27 10.98
CA TYR A 745 40.20 9.43 10.50
C TYR A 745 40.35 9.66 9.00
N GLY A 746 41.61 9.80 8.57
CA GLY A 746 42.00 10.38 7.29
C GLY A 746 41.69 9.54 6.04
N ASN A 747 41.42 10.25 4.95
CA ASN A 747 41.38 9.70 3.59
C ASN A 747 42.79 9.85 2.95
N PRO A 748 43.46 8.76 2.51
CA PRO A 748 44.83 8.83 2.04
C PRO A 748 44.93 8.75 0.51
N TYR A 749 44.42 9.73 -0.25
CA TYR A 749 44.78 9.90 -1.67
C TYR A 749 44.54 11.34 -2.13
N GLY A 750 45.58 12.00 -2.63
CA GLY A 750 45.47 13.28 -3.36
C GLY A 750 46.40 14.37 -2.82
N GLY A 751 47.68 14.33 -3.20
CA GLY A 751 48.68 15.31 -2.79
C GLY A 751 48.77 16.56 -3.67
N GLY A 752 49.22 17.65 -3.05
CA GLY A 752 50.32 18.47 -3.56
C GLY A 752 49.98 19.82 -4.21
N SER A 753 50.21 20.92 -3.49
CA SER A 753 51.13 21.99 -3.96
C SER A 753 51.46 23.02 -2.88
N PHE A 754 52.69 23.53 -2.99
CA PHE A 754 53.50 24.23 -2.00
C PHE A 754 53.25 25.75 -1.95
N ALA A 755 53.63 26.35 -0.80
CA ALA A 755 54.35 27.64 -0.62
C ALA A 755 53.76 28.45 0.55
N SER A 756 54.38 28.50 1.73
CA SER A 756 55.53 29.33 2.14
C SER A 756 55.06 30.40 3.13
N GLY A 757 55.69 30.52 4.31
CA GLY A 757 55.51 31.69 5.16
C GLY A 757 55.64 31.39 6.65
N ARG A 758 56.64 31.99 7.28
CA ARG A 758 57.18 31.67 8.60
C ARG A 758 56.69 32.72 9.62
N GLY A 759 56.16 32.27 10.76
CA GLY A 759 56.34 32.93 12.07
C GLY A 759 55.13 33.58 12.76
N GLY A 760 54.78 33.03 13.93
CA GLY A 760 54.45 33.82 15.13
C GLY A 760 52.99 33.92 15.56
N GLY A 761 52.68 33.38 16.76
CA GLY A 761 51.56 33.83 17.60
C GLY A 761 50.31 32.94 17.59
N ARG A 762 50.09 32.20 18.68
CA ARG A 762 48.85 31.47 18.97
C ARG A 762 47.70 32.45 19.27
N GLN A 763 46.59 32.32 18.56
CA GLN A 763 45.25 32.68 19.02
C GLN A 763 44.26 31.65 18.47
N ASN A 764 43.53 31.00 19.37
CA ASN A 764 42.53 29.99 19.04
C ASN A 764 41.30 30.69 18.43
N PRO A 765 40.84 30.37 17.20
CA PRO A 765 39.68 31.02 16.57
C PRO A 765 38.33 30.38 16.93
N TYR A 766 38.31 29.38 17.81
CA TYR A 766 37.08 28.73 18.24
C TYR A 766 36.67 29.27 19.61
N GLY A 767 35.51 29.92 19.65
CA GLY A 767 34.85 30.37 20.88
C GLY A 767 34.60 29.21 21.86
N ALA A 768 34.46 29.56 23.14
CA ALA A 768 34.36 28.62 24.24
C ALA A 768 33.18 27.64 24.08
N SER A 769 33.47 26.34 24.19
CA SER A 769 32.47 25.28 24.14
C SER A 769 31.86 25.05 25.52
N ARG A 770 30.61 24.58 25.56
CA ARG A 770 29.79 24.40 26.78
C ARG A 770 30.33 23.37 27.79
N PHE A 771 31.43 22.71 27.45
CA PHE A 771 32.16 21.75 28.29
C PHE A 771 33.40 22.35 28.97
N ASP A 772 33.81 23.58 28.63
CA ASP A 772 34.98 24.25 29.23
C ASP A 772 34.71 24.82 30.64
N ASN A 773 33.50 24.70 31.17
CA ASN A 773 33.14 25.16 32.53
C ASN A 773 32.97 24.02 33.55
N ILE A 774 33.42 22.80 33.25
CA ILE A 774 33.50 21.73 34.26
C ILE A 774 34.86 21.84 34.96
N GLY A 775 34.95 22.81 35.88
CA GLY A 775 36.18 23.00 36.66
C GLY A 775 36.23 24.18 37.61
N ALA A 776 35.20 25.04 37.65
CA ALA A 776 35.18 26.18 38.56
C ALA A 776 34.05 26.06 39.60
N GLU A 777 34.43 26.19 40.86
CA GLU A 777 33.64 26.11 42.08
C GLU A 777 32.33 26.94 42.06
N LYS A 778 31.19 26.36 41.65
CA LYS A 778 29.84 26.83 42.04
C LYS A 778 28.83 25.66 42.03
N PRO A 779 28.09 25.39 43.13
CA PRO A 779 27.04 24.39 43.15
C PRO A 779 25.70 25.00 42.70
N GLY A 780 25.03 24.37 41.74
CA GLY A 780 23.63 24.66 41.41
C GLY A 780 23.35 24.80 39.92
N SER A 781 22.95 23.69 39.28
CA SER A 781 22.00 23.69 38.14
C SER A 781 21.59 22.26 37.81
N PHE A 782 20.92 21.59 38.74
CA PHE A 782 19.98 20.52 38.44
C PHE A 782 18.68 20.89 39.12
N SER A 783 17.76 21.52 38.39
CA SER A 783 16.35 21.60 38.80
C SER A 783 15.44 21.49 37.57
N ASN A 784 14.50 20.54 37.67
CA ASN A 784 13.22 20.36 37.00
C ASN A 784 12.97 20.95 35.61
N THR A 785 12.76 20.05 34.64
CA THR A 785 12.23 20.34 33.30
C THR A 785 10.71 20.15 33.27
N TYR A 786 9.95 21.22 33.55
CA TYR A 786 8.52 21.35 33.19
C TYR A 786 8.31 22.39 32.09
N ALA A 787 9.19 22.41 31.09
CA ALA A 787 9.14 23.39 30.00
C ALA A 787 9.65 22.83 28.66
N THR A 788 9.17 21.66 28.23
CA THR A 788 9.41 21.22 26.85
C THR A 788 8.51 22.03 25.89
N PRO A 789 9.03 22.50 24.74
CA PRO A 789 8.24 23.22 23.74
C PRO A 789 6.99 22.46 23.26
N GLY A 790 7.00 21.13 23.29
CA GLY A 790 5.85 20.27 23.00
C GLY A 790 4.71 20.41 24.02
N TRP A 791 5.04 20.51 25.32
CA TRP A 791 4.07 20.72 26.39
C TRP A 791 3.39 22.09 26.31
N GLN A 792 4.16 23.12 25.93
CA GLN A 792 3.62 24.48 25.71
C GLN A 792 2.67 24.54 24.50
N ARG A 793 2.94 23.77 23.45
CA ARG A 793 2.04 23.62 22.29
C ARG A 793 0.74 22.88 22.65
N ALA A 794 0.83 21.81 23.46
CA ALA A 794 -0.33 21.06 23.93
C ALA A 794 -1.25 21.93 24.82
N GLN A 795 -0.68 22.82 25.65
CA GLN A 795 -1.46 23.80 26.40
C GLN A 795 -2.08 24.90 25.53
N ALA A 796 -1.34 25.39 24.52
CA ALA A 796 -1.82 26.47 23.65
C ALA A 796 -3.01 26.06 22.75
N ASN A 797 -3.18 24.76 22.48
CA ASN A 797 -4.28 24.22 21.67
C ASN A 797 -5.55 23.85 22.46
N ARG A 798 -5.65 24.20 23.76
CA ARG A 798 -6.90 24.05 24.54
C ARG A 798 -7.99 24.98 24.00
N THR A 799 -9.09 24.42 23.48
CA THR A 799 -10.29 25.18 23.06
C THR A 799 -11.41 25.16 24.11
N GLU A 800 -12.25 26.20 24.12
CA GLU A 800 -13.40 26.43 25.03
C GLU A 800 -14.44 25.29 25.06
N ALA A 801 -14.38 24.34 24.13
CA ALA A 801 -15.24 23.15 24.14
C ALA A 801 -14.92 22.17 25.27
N THR A 802 -13.69 22.23 25.83
CA THR A 802 -13.25 21.38 26.96
C THR A 802 -13.73 21.86 28.32
N ASP A 803 -14.13 23.12 28.45
CA ASP A 803 -14.60 23.69 29.73
C ASP A 803 -16.05 23.31 30.09
N ARG A 804 -16.83 22.75 29.14
CA ARG A 804 -18.29 22.58 29.32
C ARG A 804 -18.81 21.14 29.33
N ASN A 805 -17.96 20.12 29.32
CA ASN A 805 -18.46 18.74 29.28
C ASN A 805 -17.90 17.81 30.37
N TRP A 806 -17.18 18.36 31.36
CA TRP A 806 -16.76 17.60 32.52
C TRP A 806 -17.72 17.81 33.70
N GLY A 807 -18.69 16.90 33.84
CA GLY A 807 -19.37 16.54 35.09
C GLY A 807 -20.15 17.65 35.82
N THR A 808 -21.43 17.80 35.52
CA THR A 808 -22.38 18.36 36.49
C THR A 808 -23.60 17.46 36.65
N ARG A 809 -23.54 16.51 37.61
CA ARG A 809 -24.68 16.19 38.47
C ARG A 809 -24.23 15.44 39.73
N SER A 810 -24.69 15.97 40.87
CA SER A 810 -24.41 15.61 42.28
C SER A 810 -22.99 15.97 42.73
N GLY A 811 -22.72 16.87 43.68
CA GLY A 811 -23.55 17.52 44.68
C GLY A 811 -23.16 17.09 46.09
N HIS A 812 -22.03 17.55 46.61
CA HIS A 812 -21.90 18.18 47.95
C HIS A 812 -20.50 18.72 48.21
N GLN A 813 -20.46 19.87 48.90
CA GLN A 813 -19.31 20.68 49.30
C GLN A 813 -18.44 19.95 50.34
N VAL A 814 -17.13 20.24 50.38
CA VAL A 814 -16.45 20.97 51.47
C VAL A 814 -14.93 21.07 51.19
N GLU A 815 -14.51 22.34 51.07
CA GLU A 815 -13.27 23.03 51.49
C GLU A 815 -11.85 22.58 51.11
N ARG A 816 -11.16 23.57 50.53
CA ARG A 816 -9.72 23.81 50.49
C ARG A 816 -9.09 23.76 51.89
N ILE A 817 -7.91 23.16 52.00
CA ILE A 817 -6.83 23.62 52.87
C ILE A 817 -5.53 23.58 52.06
N GLY A 818 -4.82 24.71 52.06
CA GLY A 818 -3.47 24.85 51.50
C GLY A 818 -2.40 25.03 52.56
N TYR A 819 -1.19 25.26 52.07
CA TYR A 819 0.08 25.65 52.72
C TYR A 819 1.01 24.54 53.22
N GLY A 820 2.29 24.67 52.85
CA GLY A 820 3.39 24.12 53.64
C GLY A 820 4.70 23.84 52.91
N GLU A 821 5.29 24.81 52.24
CA GLU A 821 6.73 24.80 51.92
C GLU A 821 7.52 25.06 53.22
N THR A 822 8.40 24.14 53.64
CA THR A 822 9.59 24.47 54.44
C THR A 822 10.73 23.51 54.13
N ASP A 823 11.88 24.15 53.99
CA ASP A 823 13.20 23.73 53.57
C ASP A 823 14.03 23.00 54.67
N SER A 824 15.07 22.33 54.18
CA SER A 824 16.40 22.03 54.74
C SER A 824 16.60 21.17 56.01
N GLY A 825 17.40 20.11 55.83
CA GLY A 825 18.05 19.34 56.89
C GLY A 825 19.13 18.37 56.37
N TYR A 826 20.35 18.88 56.20
CA TYR A 826 21.58 18.13 55.88
C TYR A 826 22.03 17.22 57.04
N GLY A 827 22.60 16.03 56.76
CA GLY A 827 23.61 15.44 57.67
C GLY A 827 23.78 13.91 57.72
N ALA A 828 24.94 13.47 57.22
CA ALA A 828 25.78 12.35 57.71
C ALA A 828 25.49 10.89 57.29
N GLY A 829 26.28 10.39 56.33
CA GLY A 829 27.47 9.59 56.70
C GLY A 829 27.51 8.08 56.38
N ARG A 830 28.38 7.74 55.41
CA ARG A 830 29.19 6.49 55.25
C ARG A 830 28.40 5.20 54.89
N THR A 831 28.81 4.35 53.96
CA THR A 831 30.18 3.89 53.65
C THR A 831 30.21 3.18 52.28
N SER A 832 31.31 3.34 51.53
CA SER A 832 31.58 2.65 50.27
C SER A 832 31.76 1.13 50.45
N VAL A 833 31.24 0.34 49.51
CA VAL A 833 31.83 -0.95 49.14
C VAL A 833 32.04 -0.98 47.63
N LYS A 834 33.31 -1.22 47.27
CA LYS A 834 33.93 -1.34 45.97
C LYS A 834 33.10 -2.09 44.91
N GLY A 835 32.96 -1.47 43.74
CA GLY A 835 32.65 -2.17 42.50
C GLY A 835 33.73 -3.23 42.23
N ARG A 836 33.28 -4.47 42.05
CA ARG A 836 34.12 -5.57 41.55
C ARG A 836 34.15 -5.44 40.03
N THR A 837 35.31 -5.10 39.48
CA THR A 837 35.63 -5.33 38.08
C THR A 837 35.68 -6.83 37.84
N ILE A 838 34.84 -7.34 36.94
CA ILE A 838 35.05 -8.65 36.34
C ILE A 838 35.84 -8.36 35.06
N GLU A 839 37.14 -8.64 35.08
CA GLU A 839 37.91 -8.82 33.86
C GLU A 839 37.44 -10.13 33.21
N GLY A 840 36.59 -10.01 32.19
CA GLY A 840 36.19 -11.09 31.31
C GLY A 840 36.76 -10.84 29.92
N GLU A 841 37.71 -11.67 29.52
CA GLU A 841 38.28 -11.70 28.18
C GLU A 841 37.19 -12.06 27.15
N LEU A 842 37.03 -11.24 26.12
CA LEU A 842 36.13 -11.47 24.99
C LEU A 842 36.64 -12.66 24.15
N VAL A 843 36.17 -13.87 24.47
CA VAL A 843 36.34 -15.04 23.59
C VAL A 843 35.03 -15.29 22.85
N ALA A 844 34.87 -14.60 21.72
CA ALA A 844 33.99 -15.02 20.64
C ALA A 844 34.73 -14.88 19.30
N LYS A 845 35.88 -15.57 19.19
CA LYS A 845 36.45 -15.94 17.89
C LYS A 845 35.56 -17.03 17.29
N SER A 846 34.80 -16.71 16.25
CA SER A 846 34.20 -17.73 15.38
C SER A 846 35.26 -18.25 14.39
N VAL A 847 36.32 -18.85 14.93
CA VAL A 847 37.24 -19.72 14.20
C VAL A 847 37.52 -20.86 15.17
N ALA A 848 37.02 -22.05 14.87
CA ALA A 848 37.41 -23.22 15.63
C ALA A 848 38.91 -23.43 15.41
N ASP A 849 39.72 -23.51 16.48
CA ASP A 849 41.13 -23.95 16.41
C ASP A 849 41.25 -25.46 16.10
N THR A 850 40.11 -26.13 15.87
CA THR A 850 40.05 -27.52 15.44
C THR A 850 40.15 -27.58 13.92
N PRO A 851 41.22 -28.18 13.35
CA PRO A 851 41.31 -28.38 11.91
C PRO A 851 40.17 -29.27 11.43
N SER A 852 39.55 -28.90 10.30
CA SER A 852 38.50 -29.70 9.66
C SER A 852 38.96 -31.16 9.48
N PRO A 853 38.08 -32.16 9.69
CA PRO A 853 38.42 -33.58 9.52
C PRO A 853 38.65 -33.98 8.06
N PHE A 854 38.30 -33.11 7.11
CA PHE A 854 38.45 -33.33 5.67
C PHE A 854 39.77 -32.79 5.12
N LYS A 855 40.22 -33.36 4.00
CA LYS A 855 41.43 -32.95 3.26
C LYS A 855 41.07 -32.32 1.92
N LEU A 856 41.99 -31.52 1.40
CA LEU A 856 41.93 -30.99 0.04
C LEU A 856 41.80 -32.15 -0.97
N GLY A 857 40.81 -32.07 -1.85
CA GLY A 857 40.49 -33.08 -2.85
C GLY A 857 39.47 -34.14 -2.42
N ASP A 858 39.13 -34.22 -1.12
CA ASP A 858 38.14 -35.19 -0.64
C ASP A 858 36.76 -34.95 -1.29
N ARG A 859 36.08 -36.05 -1.58
CA ARG A 859 34.73 -36.02 -2.13
C ARG A 859 33.71 -35.99 -1.02
N VAL A 860 32.82 -35.01 -1.08
CA VAL A 860 31.84 -34.72 -0.04
C VAL A 860 30.46 -34.48 -0.64
N PHE A 861 29.43 -34.81 0.13
CA PHE A 861 28.03 -34.57 -0.22
C PHE A 861 27.45 -33.48 0.68
N HIS A 862 26.77 -32.53 0.05
CA HIS A 862 25.99 -31.50 0.73
C HIS A 862 24.51 -31.63 0.37
N GLN A 863 23.62 -31.63 1.36
CA GLN A 863 22.18 -31.88 1.18
C GLN A 863 21.52 -30.99 0.11
N LYS A 864 21.99 -29.73 -0.04
CA LYS A 864 21.47 -28.77 -1.02
C LYS A 864 22.20 -28.76 -2.37
N PHE A 865 23.49 -29.09 -2.39
CA PHE A 865 24.36 -28.84 -3.55
C PHE A 865 24.87 -30.12 -4.22
N GLY A 866 24.61 -31.29 -3.62
CA GLY A 866 25.01 -32.58 -4.16
C GLY A 866 26.46 -32.92 -3.85
N ASN A 867 27.06 -33.75 -4.71
CA ASN A 867 28.46 -34.15 -4.59
C ASN A 867 29.40 -33.04 -5.08
N GLY A 868 30.54 -32.90 -4.42
CA GLY A 868 31.61 -32.00 -4.84
C GLY A 868 32.96 -32.39 -4.24
N ASN A 869 34.02 -31.77 -4.74
CA ASN A 869 35.38 -31.99 -4.26
C ASN A 869 35.88 -30.74 -3.50
N ILE A 870 36.54 -30.95 -2.37
CA ILE A 870 37.08 -29.83 -1.57
C ILE A 870 38.26 -29.18 -2.30
N ALA A 871 38.13 -27.89 -2.62
CA ALA A 871 39.12 -27.08 -3.31
C ALA A 871 39.97 -26.20 -2.37
N ALA A 872 39.44 -25.79 -1.21
CA ALA A 872 40.18 -25.06 -0.17
C ALA A 872 39.63 -25.34 1.23
N ILE A 873 40.49 -25.26 2.26
CA ILE A 873 40.09 -25.40 3.67
C ILE A 873 40.65 -24.21 4.46
N ASP A 874 39.75 -23.49 5.13
CA ASP A 874 40.05 -22.32 5.97
C ASP A 874 39.37 -22.52 7.33
N GLY A 875 40.08 -23.15 8.26
CA GLY A 875 39.54 -23.62 9.54
C GLY A 875 38.43 -24.66 9.34
N ASN A 876 37.22 -24.34 9.78
CA ASN A 876 36.01 -25.16 9.60
C ASN A 876 35.22 -24.80 8.33
N LYS A 877 35.71 -23.87 7.50
CA LYS A 877 35.09 -23.48 6.22
C LYS A 877 35.77 -24.22 5.07
N LEU A 878 34.98 -24.98 4.33
CA LEU A 878 35.37 -25.71 3.13
C LEU A 878 34.90 -24.94 1.89
N THR A 879 35.80 -24.69 0.95
CA THR A 879 35.44 -24.34 -0.42
C THR A 879 35.31 -25.63 -1.21
N ILE A 880 34.12 -25.91 -1.74
CA ILE A 880 33.80 -27.15 -2.46
C ILE A 880 33.35 -26.82 -3.88
N ASP A 881 33.93 -27.50 -4.86
CA ASP A 881 33.49 -27.46 -6.25
C ASP A 881 32.43 -28.55 -6.47
N PHE A 882 31.15 -28.14 -6.47
CA PHE A 882 30.02 -29.05 -6.65
C PHE A 882 29.77 -29.35 -8.12
N ASP A 883 29.51 -30.63 -8.45
CA ASP A 883 29.35 -31.13 -9.82
C ASP A 883 28.23 -30.37 -10.60
N LYS A 884 27.20 -29.89 -9.90
CA LYS A 884 26.03 -29.21 -10.48
C LYS A 884 25.81 -27.77 -10.02
N ALA A 885 26.46 -27.37 -8.92
CA ALA A 885 26.19 -26.08 -8.26
C ALA A 885 27.40 -25.10 -8.29
N GLY A 886 28.51 -25.53 -8.90
CA GLY A 886 29.75 -24.76 -8.96
C GLY A 886 30.43 -24.60 -7.60
N GLN A 887 31.39 -23.69 -7.52
CA GLN A 887 32.16 -23.46 -6.29
C GLN A 887 31.31 -22.78 -5.21
N LYS A 888 31.28 -23.36 -4.01
CA LYS A 888 30.59 -22.79 -2.84
C LYS A 888 31.42 -22.95 -1.58
N ARG A 889 31.35 -21.97 -0.67
CA ARG A 889 31.90 -22.06 0.68
C ARG A 889 30.84 -22.59 1.64
N VAL A 890 31.19 -23.62 2.40
CA VAL A 890 30.29 -24.38 3.27
C VAL A 890 31.05 -24.77 4.53
N LEU A 891 30.37 -24.89 5.66
CA LEU A 891 31.00 -25.35 6.90
C LEU A 891 31.12 -26.88 6.87
N ASP A 892 32.21 -27.42 7.42
CA ASP A 892 32.49 -28.86 7.48
C ASP A 892 31.37 -29.68 8.13
N GLY A 893 30.67 -29.14 9.14
CA GLY A 893 29.51 -29.78 9.79
C GLY A 893 28.27 -29.97 8.90
N PHE A 894 28.24 -29.38 7.70
CA PHE A 894 27.12 -29.50 6.75
C PHE A 894 27.42 -30.42 5.57
N VAL A 895 28.57 -31.10 5.58
CA VAL A 895 28.96 -32.03 4.53
C VAL A 895 29.31 -33.40 5.11
N THR A 896 29.02 -34.45 4.34
CA THR A 896 29.36 -35.83 4.70
C THR A 896 30.36 -36.40 3.71
N SER A 897 31.38 -37.13 4.18
CA SER A 897 32.29 -37.87 3.29
C SER A 897 31.52 -38.88 2.46
N VAL A 898 31.85 -38.99 1.18
CA VAL A 898 31.24 -39.94 0.23
C VAL A 898 32.17 -41.12 -0.01
#